data_AF-A0A7C3JGZ8-F1
#
_entry.id   AF-A0A7C3JGZ8-F1
#
_cell.length_a   1.000
_cell.length_b   1.000
_cell.length_c   1.000
_cell.angle_alpha   90.00
_cell.angle_beta   90.00
_cell.angle_gamma   90.00
#
_symmetry.space_group_name_H-M   'P 1'
#
loop_
_entity.id
_entity.type
_entity.pdbx_description
1 polymer ?
#
loop_
_entity_poly.entity_id
_entity_poly.type
_entity_poly.pdbx_seq_one_letter_code
_entity_poly.pdbx_strand_id
1 'polypeptide(L)'
;MRSLTTIADLTNDEIEEIFSLADAAAKLRADRPAQGSIMATLFYEPSTRTRLSFESAMQRLGGTVISCSDMRASSAAKGESLADTARVVSAYADVLVVRHNWDGAVQAMAQHADVPVINAGDGGHEHPTQTLCDLYTLRQEKGHLKGLTVVLCGDLKNGRTIHSLVFALARFGANVVTLAANGMELPQYVIDRLERDYDYALAPVAAGDLSAVVSETDALYLTPKQPHQLALFTQVDQVIQARLNTMTAGLRYDAFYMTRKQKERMKGGAANGSYPTIGPDFLREQRFQDTLVMHPLPRVDELSPELDKDRRGIYFKQAAYGVPVRMALLKFLFDRRPGEAAVGQQALRSYQSPEALGPQCRNANCVTAKEPISAPQKFALFTVGEIGTLILACSYCDHRFKVEYIGHVPSKRYCAYDHALGATVGAWLQSGDLAIFDSIKEAEELGYEPFSAGPQRELMDENEIRSAITEISRQILRDCRDPDRLLLLGVRSVGTQLAQRMAAEIEAMLQRKVELGEIEIYGSGDELKRLMPSDPDLGPLILKDREIILIDDVIHTGRTVKSALSIIFRSGRPQSVRLAVLVDRGHREVPVKPNYIGKSIPSSAKDRVRVKLRGLDREERDQAIIYTIVNPARDAQSLSGKEKT
;
A
#
# COMPACT_ATOMS: atom_id res chain seq x y z
N MET A 1 17.25 3.64 -21.69
CA MET A 1 18.18 2.57 -21.24
C MET A 1 17.52 1.79 -20.11
N ARG A 2 18.01 0.61 -19.70
CA ARG A 2 17.34 -0.21 -18.68
C ARG A 2 17.66 0.29 -17.27
N SER A 3 16.63 0.54 -16.46
CA SER A 3 16.75 0.92 -15.04
C SER A 3 16.63 -0.32 -14.15
N LEU A 4 17.21 -0.26 -12.94
CA LEU A 4 17.05 -1.28 -11.89
C LEU A 4 16.25 -0.67 -10.74
N THR A 5 14.95 -0.87 -10.74
CA THR A 5 14.03 -0.34 -9.74
C THR A 5 13.57 -1.40 -8.74
N THR A 6 13.38 -2.63 -9.20
CA THR A 6 13.00 -3.80 -8.39
C THR A 6 13.91 -4.98 -8.69
N ILE A 7 13.95 -5.98 -7.80
CA ILE A 7 14.72 -7.21 -8.08
C ILE A 7 14.09 -8.02 -9.23
N ALA A 8 12.79 -7.83 -9.49
CA ALA A 8 12.09 -8.45 -10.60
C ALA A 8 12.49 -7.87 -11.97
N ASP A 9 13.21 -6.73 -11.99
CA ASP A 9 13.73 -6.15 -13.23
C ASP A 9 14.94 -6.91 -13.77
N LEU A 10 15.43 -7.96 -13.10
CA LEU A 10 16.53 -8.82 -13.55
C LEU A 10 16.06 -10.28 -13.60
N THR A 11 16.44 -11.02 -14.63
CA THR A 11 16.23 -12.48 -14.72
C THR A 11 17.27 -13.22 -13.86
N ASN A 12 17.07 -14.53 -13.62
CA ASN A 12 18.05 -15.31 -12.86
C ASN A 12 19.40 -15.40 -13.61
N ASP A 13 19.38 -15.55 -14.93
CA ASP A 13 20.59 -15.61 -15.77
C ASP A 13 21.36 -14.30 -15.74
N GLU A 14 20.66 -13.16 -15.75
CA GLU A 14 21.26 -11.84 -15.62
C GLU A 14 21.88 -11.61 -14.25
N ILE A 15 21.25 -12.11 -13.19
CA ILE A 15 21.82 -12.06 -11.85
C ILE A 15 23.11 -12.88 -11.79
N GLU A 16 23.14 -14.08 -12.38
CA GLU A 16 24.37 -14.88 -12.46
C GLU A 16 25.44 -14.22 -13.33
N GLU A 17 25.07 -13.56 -14.44
CA GLU A 17 25.98 -12.76 -15.25
C GLU A 17 26.63 -11.63 -14.43
N ILE A 18 25.82 -10.87 -13.67
CA ILE A 18 26.31 -9.84 -12.75
C ILE A 18 27.25 -10.46 -11.73
N PHE A 19 26.95 -11.65 -11.20
CA PHE A 19 27.83 -12.30 -10.24
C PHE A 19 29.15 -12.77 -10.87
N SER A 20 29.14 -13.28 -12.11
CA SER A 20 30.37 -13.61 -12.84
C SER A 20 31.23 -12.37 -13.12
N LEU A 21 30.61 -11.23 -13.43
CA LEU A 21 31.31 -9.95 -13.53
C LEU A 21 31.91 -9.52 -12.18
N ALA A 22 31.21 -9.79 -11.07
CA ALA A 22 31.69 -9.48 -9.73
C ALA A 22 32.88 -10.37 -9.32
N ASP A 23 32.91 -11.64 -9.73
CA ASP A 23 34.08 -12.52 -9.59
C ASP A 23 35.31 -11.93 -10.31
N ALA A 24 35.07 -11.32 -11.47
CA ALA A 24 36.08 -10.67 -12.29
C ALA A 24 36.36 -9.19 -11.89
N ALA A 25 36.01 -8.76 -10.68
CA ALA A 25 36.14 -7.35 -10.28
C ALA A 25 37.57 -6.78 -10.38
N ALA A 26 38.60 -7.60 -10.18
CA ALA A 26 39.99 -7.19 -10.38
C ALA A 26 40.28 -6.81 -11.85
N LYS A 27 39.72 -7.58 -12.79
CA LYS A 27 39.81 -7.29 -14.23
C LYS A 27 39.01 -6.03 -14.57
N LEU A 28 37.78 -5.89 -14.07
CA LEU A 28 36.98 -4.67 -14.27
C LEU A 28 37.70 -3.40 -13.81
N ARG A 29 38.44 -3.48 -12.69
CA ARG A 29 39.24 -2.36 -12.19
C ARG A 29 40.40 -2.01 -13.13
N ALA A 30 41.01 -3.00 -13.77
CA ALA A 30 42.08 -2.77 -14.74
C ALA A 30 41.55 -2.20 -16.05
N ASP A 31 40.42 -2.73 -16.53
CA ASP A 31 39.81 -2.36 -17.81
C ASP A 31 39.17 -0.95 -17.80
N ARG A 32 38.86 -0.42 -16.61
CA ARG A 32 38.25 0.91 -16.39
C ARG A 32 37.08 1.22 -17.34
N PRO A 33 36.04 0.37 -17.38
CA PRO A 33 35.00 0.44 -18.40
C PRO A 33 34.06 1.65 -18.27
N ALA A 34 34.08 2.37 -17.14
CA ALA A 34 33.29 3.58 -16.93
C ALA A 34 34.12 4.86 -17.14
N GLN A 35 35.28 4.76 -17.80
CA GLN A 35 36.16 5.90 -18.04
C GLN A 35 35.42 7.00 -18.83
N GLY A 36 35.34 8.19 -18.24
CA GLY A 36 34.64 9.34 -18.82
C GLY A 36 33.16 9.43 -18.47
N SER A 37 32.57 8.38 -17.88
CA SER A 37 31.19 8.39 -17.42
C SER A 37 31.05 9.04 -16.04
N ILE A 38 29.91 9.69 -15.82
CA ILE A 38 29.55 10.39 -14.59
C ILE A 38 28.36 9.69 -13.95
N MET A 39 28.48 9.30 -12.68
CA MET A 39 27.34 8.80 -11.88
C MET A 39 26.83 9.89 -10.95
N ALA A 40 25.52 10.10 -10.87
CA ALA A 40 24.91 10.96 -9.86
C ALA A 40 24.37 10.14 -8.70
N THR A 41 24.64 10.56 -7.45
CA THR A 41 24.05 9.96 -6.26
C THR A 41 23.04 10.92 -5.61
N LEU A 42 21.76 10.54 -5.64
CA LEU A 42 20.62 11.31 -5.15
C LEU A 42 20.01 10.64 -3.90
N PHE A 43 20.44 11.08 -2.71
CA PHE A 43 20.04 10.47 -1.44
C PHE A 43 19.14 11.43 -0.65
N TYR A 44 17.85 11.08 -0.53
CA TYR A 44 16.84 11.81 0.25
C TYR A 44 16.66 11.25 1.66
N GLU A 45 17.32 10.12 1.96
CA GLU A 45 17.46 9.56 3.30
C GLU A 45 18.93 9.22 3.60
N PRO A 46 19.42 9.44 4.83
CA PRO A 46 20.81 9.20 5.19
C PRO A 46 21.24 7.75 4.97
N SER A 47 22.33 7.54 4.22
CA SER A 47 22.91 6.20 4.03
C SER A 47 24.38 6.25 3.62
N THR A 48 25.26 6.22 4.62
CA THR A 48 26.71 6.30 4.40
C THR A 48 27.25 5.10 3.62
N ARG A 49 26.91 3.87 4.03
CA ARG A 49 27.49 2.66 3.40
C ARG A 49 27.07 2.48 1.95
N THR A 50 25.77 2.64 1.66
CA THR A 50 25.25 2.44 0.30
C THR A 50 25.82 3.49 -0.65
N ARG A 51 25.88 4.75 -0.21
CA ARG A 51 26.47 5.83 -1.01
C ARG A 51 27.96 5.61 -1.27
N LEU A 52 28.76 5.42 -0.21
CA LEU A 52 30.21 5.29 -0.35
C LEU A 52 30.63 4.04 -1.14
N SER A 53 29.86 2.96 -1.07
CA SER A 53 30.13 1.76 -1.85
C SER A 53 29.80 1.92 -3.33
N PHE A 54 28.73 2.64 -3.70
CA PHE A 54 28.50 3.04 -5.09
C PHE A 54 29.58 3.99 -5.59
N GLU A 55 29.92 5.03 -4.81
CA GLU A 55 30.97 5.98 -5.15
C GLU A 55 32.31 5.27 -5.38
N SER A 56 32.69 4.34 -4.49
CA SER A 56 33.90 3.53 -4.64
C SER A 56 33.83 2.62 -5.88
N ALA A 57 32.68 2.02 -6.17
CA ALA A 57 32.50 1.17 -7.34
C ALA A 57 32.72 1.97 -8.64
N MET A 58 32.07 3.12 -8.78
CA MET A 58 32.21 3.97 -9.98
C MET A 58 33.65 4.45 -10.17
N GLN A 59 34.30 4.92 -9.11
CA GLN A 59 35.69 5.36 -9.15
C GLN A 59 36.64 4.23 -9.53
N ARG A 60 36.42 3.01 -9.03
CA ARG A 60 37.22 1.83 -9.38
C ARG A 60 37.04 1.41 -10.84
N LEU A 61 35.90 1.71 -11.45
CA LEU A 61 35.65 1.51 -12.88
C LEU A 61 36.20 2.65 -13.76
N GLY A 62 36.85 3.66 -13.17
CA GLY A 62 37.43 4.79 -13.91
C GLY A 62 36.48 5.97 -14.14
N GLY A 63 35.24 5.90 -13.65
CA GLY A 63 34.25 6.97 -13.76
C GLY A 63 34.37 8.02 -12.66
N THR A 64 33.59 9.10 -12.79
CA THR A 64 33.47 10.15 -11.78
C THR A 64 32.08 10.16 -11.14
N VAL A 65 31.95 10.89 -10.03
CA VAL A 65 30.70 10.94 -9.26
C VAL A 65 30.35 12.38 -8.91
N ILE A 66 29.11 12.76 -9.17
CA ILE A 66 28.48 13.97 -8.63
C ILE A 66 27.56 13.55 -7.48
N SER A 67 27.82 14.06 -6.27
CA SER A 67 27.18 13.57 -5.04
C SER A 67 26.41 14.68 -4.36
N CYS A 68 25.13 14.43 -4.06
CA CYS A 68 24.34 15.27 -3.18
C CYS A 68 23.90 14.43 -1.97
N SER A 69 24.56 14.63 -0.83
CA SER A 69 24.36 13.81 0.37
C SER A 69 23.06 14.09 1.12
N ASP A 70 22.46 15.27 0.91
CA ASP A 70 21.18 15.64 1.50
C ASP A 70 20.35 16.44 0.50
N MET A 71 19.54 15.74 -0.29
CA MET A 71 18.63 16.39 -1.22
C MET A 71 17.56 17.22 -0.51
N ARG A 72 17.21 16.90 0.75
CA ARG A 72 16.22 17.69 1.51
C ARG A 72 16.77 19.05 1.92
N ALA A 73 18.09 19.20 2.00
CA ALA A 73 18.75 20.48 2.21
C ALA A 73 19.07 21.23 0.90
N SER A 74 18.86 20.60 -0.26
CA SER A 74 19.16 21.15 -1.59
C SER A 74 17.88 21.55 -2.36
N SER A 75 17.86 21.50 -3.70
CA SER A 75 16.74 21.94 -4.55
C SER A 75 15.38 21.33 -4.18
N ALA A 76 15.33 20.14 -3.56
CA ALA A 76 14.06 19.59 -3.07
C ALA A 76 13.45 20.43 -1.93
N ALA A 77 14.25 21.18 -1.17
CA ALA A 77 13.79 22.18 -0.19
C ALA A 77 13.02 23.34 -0.85
N LYS A 78 13.25 23.57 -2.16
CA LYS A 78 12.58 24.59 -2.96
C LYS A 78 11.30 24.06 -3.63
N GLY A 79 10.91 22.81 -3.36
CA GLY A 79 9.69 22.20 -3.90
C GLY A 79 9.79 21.71 -5.34
N GLU A 80 11.00 21.42 -5.84
CA GLU A 80 11.21 20.80 -7.16
C GLU A 80 10.59 19.38 -7.20
N SER A 81 9.92 19.04 -8.30
CA SER A 81 9.28 17.74 -8.49
C SER A 81 10.32 16.64 -8.78
N LEU A 82 10.02 15.39 -8.43
CA LEU A 82 10.85 14.23 -8.77
C LEU A 82 11.11 14.13 -10.28
N ALA A 83 10.10 14.45 -11.12
CA ALA A 83 10.22 14.44 -12.57
C ALA A 83 11.20 15.50 -13.08
N ASP A 84 11.16 16.72 -12.55
CA ASP A 84 12.06 17.79 -12.97
C ASP A 84 13.49 17.53 -12.50
N THR A 85 13.68 17.10 -11.25
CA THR A 85 14.99 16.66 -10.77
C THR A 85 15.54 15.52 -11.64
N ALA A 86 14.71 14.54 -12.03
CA ALA A 86 15.12 13.44 -12.90
C ALA A 86 15.68 13.96 -14.23
N ARG A 87 14.93 14.84 -14.91
CA ARG A 87 15.31 15.41 -16.22
C ARG A 87 16.58 16.24 -16.13
N VAL A 88 16.65 17.13 -15.13
CA VAL A 88 17.80 18.02 -14.94
C VAL A 88 19.07 17.23 -14.65
N VAL A 89 19.01 16.28 -13.70
CA VAL A 89 20.20 15.51 -13.31
C VAL A 89 20.60 14.50 -14.40
N SER A 90 19.64 13.97 -15.17
CA SER A 90 19.93 13.11 -16.34
C SER A 90 20.77 13.83 -17.40
N ALA A 91 20.68 15.17 -17.50
CA ALA A 91 21.52 15.94 -18.42
C ALA A 91 22.99 16.08 -17.93
N TYR A 92 23.27 15.79 -16.66
CA TYR A 92 24.60 15.95 -16.05
C TYR A 92 25.35 14.63 -15.85
N ALA A 93 24.64 13.49 -15.86
CA ALA A 93 25.19 12.20 -15.51
C ALA A 93 24.69 11.09 -16.43
N ASP A 94 25.49 10.04 -16.60
CA ASP A 94 25.18 8.87 -17.44
C ASP A 94 24.41 7.78 -16.70
N VAL A 95 24.33 7.87 -15.37
CA VAL A 95 23.55 6.95 -14.51
C VAL A 95 23.18 7.63 -13.20
N LEU A 96 21.96 7.39 -12.71
CA LEU A 96 21.47 7.89 -11.44
C LEU A 96 21.39 6.76 -10.41
N VAL A 97 21.90 6.99 -9.21
CA VAL A 97 21.69 6.11 -8.04
C VAL A 97 20.83 6.85 -7.04
N VAL A 98 19.62 6.35 -6.83
CA VAL A 98 18.58 7.09 -6.10
C VAL A 98 18.18 6.32 -4.85
N ARG A 99 18.08 7.04 -3.74
CA ARG A 99 17.56 6.52 -2.48
C ARG A 99 16.51 7.48 -1.93
N HIS A 100 15.29 7.00 -1.78
CA HIS A 100 14.14 7.84 -1.42
C HIS A 100 13.41 7.32 -0.17
N ASN A 101 12.69 8.19 0.53
CA ASN A 101 11.89 7.84 1.71
C ASN A 101 10.45 7.41 1.37
N TRP A 102 10.03 7.54 0.11
CA TRP A 102 8.68 7.22 -0.37
C TRP A 102 8.72 5.94 -1.19
N ASP A 103 7.69 5.11 -1.07
CA ASP A 103 7.61 3.82 -1.76
C ASP A 103 7.30 4.06 -3.24
N GLY A 104 8.09 3.47 -4.15
CA GLY A 104 7.94 3.60 -5.59
C GLY A 104 8.49 4.91 -6.18
N ALA A 105 9.15 5.75 -5.38
CA ALA A 105 9.67 7.03 -5.87
C ALA A 105 10.82 6.86 -6.88
N VAL A 106 11.63 5.81 -6.74
CA VAL A 106 12.70 5.53 -7.72
C VAL A 106 12.10 5.08 -9.06
N GLN A 107 11.02 4.30 -9.02
CA GLN A 107 10.28 3.92 -10.22
C GLN A 107 9.64 5.15 -10.90
N ALA A 108 9.08 6.08 -10.13
CA ALA A 108 8.58 7.34 -10.68
C ALA A 108 9.71 8.17 -11.32
N MET A 109 10.85 8.30 -10.65
CA MET A 109 12.02 9.01 -11.20
C MET A 109 12.54 8.36 -12.48
N ALA A 110 12.58 7.02 -12.54
CA ALA A 110 13.01 6.26 -13.70
C ALA A 110 12.12 6.46 -14.94
N GLN A 111 10.85 6.82 -14.77
CA GLN A 111 9.95 7.12 -15.89
C GLN A 111 10.23 8.47 -16.57
N HIS A 112 10.92 9.38 -15.89
CA HIS A 112 11.24 10.73 -16.40
C HIS A 112 12.74 10.95 -16.65
N ALA A 113 13.58 9.96 -16.35
CA ALA A 113 15.01 10.01 -16.55
C ALA A 113 15.40 9.47 -17.94
N ASP A 114 16.30 10.16 -18.63
CA ASP A 114 16.83 9.73 -19.93
C ASP A 114 17.95 8.69 -19.80
N VAL A 115 18.52 8.57 -18.59
CA VAL A 115 19.62 7.67 -18.25
C VAL A 115 19.17 6.58 -17.25
N PRO A 116 19.89 5.44 -17.14
CA PRO A 116 19.56 4.38 -16.18
C PRO A 116 19.43 4.90 -14.75
N VAL A 117 18.40 4.44 -14.04
CA VAL A 117 18.19 4.73 -12.63
C VAL A 117 18.32 3.45 -11.82
N ILE A 118 19.13 3.49 -10.76
CA ILE A 118 19.39 2.38 -9.85
C ILE A 118 18.76 2.68 -8.49
N ASN A 119 17.90 1.79 -8.03
CA ASN A 119 17.28 1.84 -6.71
C ASN A 119 18.26 1.39 -5.62
N ALA A 120 18.76 2.37 -4.87
CA ALA A 120 19.56 2.22 -3.65
C ALA A 120 18.69 2.16 -2.37
N GLY A 121 17.39 2.00 -2.55
CA GLY A 121 16.36 1.76 -1.56
C GLY A 121 15.27 2.84 -1.58
N ASP A 122 14.00 2.42 -1.55
CA ASP A 122 12.86 3.33 -1.52
C ASP A 122 11.85 2.97 -0.40
N GLY A 123 11.70 3.89 0.55
CA GLY A 123 10.72 3.80 1.64
C GLY A 123 10.71 2.46 2.41
N GLY A 124 9.62 1.72 2.40
CA GLY A 124 9.51 0.36 2.97
C GLY A 124 9.52 -0.75 1.93
N HIS A 125 9.64 -0.42 0.64
CA HIS A 125 9.28 -1.29 -0.49
C HIS A 125 10.45 -2.15 -0.98
N GLU A 126 11.42 -1.59 -1.70
CA GLU A 126 12.45 -2.39 -2.38
C GLU A 126 13.88 -1.92 -2.03
N HIS A 127 14.84 -2.86 -2.13
CA HIS A 127 16.27 -2.55 -2.14
C HIS A 127 17.05 -3.58 -2.98
N PRO A 128 16.90 -3.59 -4.32
CA PRO A 128 17.40 -4.67 -5.18
C PRO A 128 18.92 -4.83 -5.10
N THR A 129 19.64 -3.73 -4.97
CA THR A 129 21.10 -3.72 -4.89
C THR A 129 21.64 -4.36 -3.61
N GLN A 130 20.91 -4.29 -2.49
CA GLN A 130 21.27 -5.01 -1.27
C GLN A 130 20.98 -6.49 -1.43
N THR A 131 19.83 -6.86 -2.02
CA THR A 131 19.48 -8.26 -2.33
C THR A 131 20.53 -8.93 -3.22
N LEU A 132 21.05 -8.24 -4.24
CA LEU A 132 22.14 -8.76 -5.06
C LEU A 132 23.41 -9.03 -4.24
N CYS A 133 23.75 -8.14 -3.31
CA CYS A 133 24.90 -8.34 -2.42
C CYS A 133 24.70 -9.55 -1.50
N ASP A 134 23.48 -9.72 -0.99
CA ASP A 134 23.11 -10.79 -0.07
C ASP A 134 23.18 -12.15 -0.77
N LEU A 135 22.57 -12.27 -1.94
CA LEU A 135 22.66 -13.47 -2.79
C LEU A 135 24.09 -13.78 -3.23
N TYR A 136 24.84 -12.78 -3.68
CA TYR A 136 26.24 -12.98 -4.07
C TYR A 136 27.07 -13.51 -2.89
N THR A 137 26.85 -12.97 -1.69
CA THR A 137 27.55 -13.43 -0.49
C THR A 137 27.23 -14.90 -0.18
N LEU A 138 25.95 -15.29 -0.24
CA LEU A 138 25.55 -16.68 -0.08
C LEU A 138 26.21 -17.58 -1.12
N ARG A 139 26.22 -17.18 -2.40
CA ARG A 139 26.85 -17.93 -3.48
C ARG A 139 28.37 -18.07 -3.29
N GLN A 140 29.06 -17.03 -2.83
CA GLN A 140 30.51 -17.09 -2.58
C GLN A 140 30.86 -18.03 -1.41
N GLU A 141 30.11 -17.96 -0.31
CA GLU A 141 30.43 -18.76 0.88
C GLU A 141 29.92 -20.20 0.80
N LYS A 142 28.84 -20.47 0.06
CA LYS A 142 28.21 -21.79 -0.04
C LYS A 142 28.37 -22.47 -1.40
N GLY A 143 28.80 -21.75 -2.43
CA GLY A 143 29.00 -22.26 -3.79
C GLY A 143 27.72 -22.42 -4.62
N HIS A 144 26.54 -22.43 -4.01
CA HIS A 144 25.24 -22.51 -4.69
C HIS A 144 24.16 -21.77 -3.91
N LEU A 145 23.04 -21.44 -4.55
CA LEU A 145 21.86 -20.83 -3.92
C LEU A 145 20.69 -21.82 -3.78
N LYS A 146 20.52 -22.71 -4.77
CA LYS A 146 19.44 -23.71 -4.78
C LYS A 146 19.58 -24.67 -3.60
N GLY A 147 18.47 -24.93 -2.92
CA GLY A 147 18.39 -25.85 -1.79
C GLY A 147 19.00 -25.36 -0.48
N LEU A 148 19.60 -24.15 -0.44
CA LEU A 148 20.07 -23.56 0.81
C LEU A 148 18.89 -23.30 1.74
N THR A 149 19.09 -23.49 3.05
CA THR A 149 18.08 -23.09 4.05
C THR A 149 18.51 -21.80 4.74
N VAL A 150 17.83 -20.70 4.42
CA VAL A 150 18.13 -19.36 4.93
C VAL A 150 17.07 -18.93 5.94
N VAL A 151 17.52 -18.61 7.15
CA VAL A 151 16.67 -18.14 8.25
C VAL A 151 16.68 -16.62 8.29
N LEU A 152 15.53 -15.97 8.22
CA LEU A 152 15.35 -14.53 8.27
C LEU A 152 14.82 -14.13 9.65
N CYS A 153 15.58 -13.33 10.39
CA CYS A 153 15.31 -13.00 11.77
C CYS A 153 15.04 -11.50 11.98
N GLY A 154 14.10 -11.17 12.88
CA GLY A 154 13.86 -9.81 13.38
C GLY A 154 12.62 -9.13 12.80
N ASP A 155 12.77 -7.91 12.29
CA ASP A 155 11.69 -7.07 11.76
C ASP A 155 11.41 -7.41 10.29
N LEU A 156 10.60 -8.44 10.07
CA LEU A 156 10.24 -8.90 8.72
C LEU A 156 9.08 -8.08 8.12
N LYS A 157 8.38 -7.31 8.94
CA LYS A 157 7.26 -6.46 8.53
C LYS A 157 7.72 -5.17 7.85
N ASN A 158 8.70 -4.49 8.44
CA ASN A 158 9.13 -3.14 8.00
C ASN A 158 10.48 -3.15 7.25
N GLY A 159 11.16 -4.30 7.20
CA GLY A 159 12.46 -4.46 6.55
C GLY A 159 12.36 -4.55 5.03
N ARG A 160 12.57 -3.43 4.31
CA ARG A 160 12.58 -3.41 2.83
C ARG A 160 13.53 -4.43 2.20
N THR A 161 14.65 -4.71 2.85
CA THR A 161 15.64 -5.69 2.38
C THR A 161 15.12 -7.11 2.45
N ILE A 162 14.27 -7.43 3.44
CA ILE A 162 13.68 -8.76 3.61
C ILE A 162 12.68 -9.05 2.51
N HIS A 163 11.82 -8.09 2.16
CA HIS A 163 10.79 -8.32 1.14
C HIS A 163 11.43 -8.64 -0.21
N SER A 164 12.41 -7.84 -0.65
CA SER A 164 13.19 -8.13 -1.87
C SER A 164 13.95 -9.46 -1.78
N LEU A 165 14.60 -9.74 -0.64
CA LEU A 165 15.43 -10.94 -0.46
C LEU A 165 14.59 -12.23 -0.46
N VAL A 166 13.43 -12.23 0.18
CA VAL A 166 12.52 -13.38 0.23
C VAL A 166 12.11 -13.83 -1.17
N PHE A 167 11.70 -12.90 -2.03
CA PHE A 167 11.34 -13.23 -3.41
C PHE A 167 12.55 -13.72 -4.22
N ALA A 168 13.72 -13.13 -3.99
CA ALA A 168 14.92 -13.53 -4.72
C ALA A 168 15.41 -14.92 -4.28
N LEU A 169 15.44 -15.23 -2.98
CA LEU A 169 15.71 -16.57 -2.46
C LEU A 169 14.73 -17.61 -3.03
N ALA A 170 13.45 -17.24 -3.11
CA ALA A 170 12.42 -18.08 -3.70
C ALA A 170 12.70 -18.41 -5.18
N ARG A 171 13.07 -17.39 -5.97
CA ARG A 171 13.44 -17.53 -7.39
C ARG A 171 14.62 -18.45 -7.64
N PHE A 172 15.57 -18.51 -6.71
CA PHE A 172 16.74 -19.38 -6.80
C PHE A 172 16.52 -20.76 -6.16
N GLY A 173 15.32 -21.04 -5.65
CA GLY A 173 14.95 -22.33 -5.06
C GLY A 173 15.59 -22.60 -3.70
N ALA A 174 15.85 -21.55 -2.90
CA ALA A 174 16.30 -21.68 -1.52
C ALA A 174 15.10 -21.87 -0.57
N ASN A 175 15.26 -22.71 0.45
CA ASN A 175 14.28 -22.82 1.53
C ASN A 175 14.40 -21.58 2.44
N VAL A 176 13.27 -20.95 2.76
CA VAL A 176 13.25 -19.76 3.63
C VAL A 176 12.61 -20.14 4.95
N VAL A 177 13.21 -19.73 6.06
CA VAL A 177 12.63 -19.88 7.41
C VAL A 177 12.45 -18.50 7.98
N THR A 178 11.27 -18.13 8.45
CA THR A 178 11.05 -16.81 9.05
C THR A 178 10.94 -16.89 10.56
N LEU A 179 11.76 -16.11 11.26
CA LEU A 179 11.75 -15.88 12.70
C LEU A 179 11.48 -14.40 12.98
N ALA A 180 10.21 -14.03 12.96
CA ALA A 180 9.81 -12.66 13.24
C ALA A 180 9.91 -12.33 14.72
N ALA A 181 10.18 -11.06 15.06
CA ALA A 181 9.86 -10.55 16.39
C ALA A 181 8.34 -10.36 16.52
N ASN A 182 7.82 -10.40 17.75
CA ASN A 182 6.38 -10.28 18.01
C ASN A 182 5.76 -9.03 17.34
N GLY A 183 4.76 -9.23 16.48
CA GLY A 183 4.06 -8.18 15.72
C GLY A 183 4.82 -7.67 14.48
N MET A 184 5.93 -8.32 14.12
CA MET A 184 6.80 -7.99 12.99
C MET A 184 6.87 -9.12 11.95
N GLU A 185 5.79 -9.89 11.83
CA GLU A 185 5.66 -10.99 10.89
C GLU A 185 5.69 -10.51 9.42
N LEU A 186 5.98 -11.43 8.50
CA LEU A 186 5.87 -11.12 7.07
C LEU A 186 4.44 -10.66 6.74
N PRO A 187 4.28 -9.56 5.99
CA PRO A 187 2.95 -9.12 5.58
C PRO A 187 2.24 -10.19 4.71
N GLN A 188 0.92 -10.32 4.87
CA GLN A 188 0.12 -11.31 4.14
C GLN A 188 0.33 -11.24 2.61
N TYR A 189 0.45 -10.05 2.04
CA TYR A 189 0.64 -9.89 0.60
C TYR A 189 1.98 -10.49 0.09
N VAL A 190 3.01 -10.56 0.94
CA VAL A 190 4.30 -11.19 0.62
C VAL A 190 4.12 -12.70 0.57
N ILE A 191 3.42 -13.26 1.56
CA ILE A 191 3.06 -14.68 1.63
C ILE A 191 2.24 -15.07 0.40
N ASP A 192 1.17 -14.35 0.11
CA ASP A 192 0.29 -14.61 -1.04
C ASP A 192 1.06 -14.57 -2.38
N ARG A 193 2.09 -13.72 -2.46
CA ARG A 193 2.96 -13.64 -3.65
C ARG A 193 3.91 -14.84 -3.74
N LEU A 194 4.46 -15.30 -2.63
CA LEU A 194 5.31 -16.51 -2.60
C LEU A 194 4.54 -17.75 -3.05
N GLU A 195 3.33 -17.93 -2.55
CA GLU A 195 2.49 -19.07 -2.90
C GLU A 195 2.06 -19.03 -4.37
N ARG A 196 1.68 -17.86 -4.88
CA ARG A 196 1.18 -17.70 -6.26
C ARG A 196 2.28 -17.72 -7.31
N ASP A 197 3.33 -16.92 -7.12
CA ASP A 197 4.31 -16.63 -8.19
C ASP A 197 5.49 -17.61 -8.16
N TYR A 198 5.76 -18.21 -6.99
CA TYR A 198 6.95 -19.05 -6.78
C TYR A 198 6.62 -20.47 -6.32
N ASP A 199 5.33 -20.80 -6.22
CA ASP A 199 4.82 -22.12 -5.83
C ASP A 199 5.37 -22.58 -4.46
N TYR A 200 5.51 -21.64 -3.52
CA TYR A 200 5.92 -21.95 -2.15
C TYR A 200 4.73 -22.44 -1.32
N ALA A 201 4.99 -23.35 -0.38
CA ALA A 201 4.00 -23.76 0.63
C ALA A 201 4.46 -23.34 2.03
N LEU A 202 3.52 -22.82 2.82
CA LEU A 202 3.73 -22.54 4.23
C LEU A 202 3.63 -23.82 5.06
N ALA A 203 4.62 -24.04 5.92
CA ALA A 203 4.61 -25.08 6.93
C ALA A 203 5.02 -24.51 8.29
N PRO A 204 4.26 -24.75 9.38
CA PRO A 204 4.69 -24.36 10.71
C PRO A 204 5.92 -25.18 11.12
N VAL A 205 6.91 -24.52 11.73
CA VAL A 205 8.07 -25.16 12.36
C VAL A 205 7.77 -25.35 13.85
N ALA A 206 7.95 -26.57 14.36
CA ALA A 206 7.75 -26.84 15.79
C ALA A 206 8.70 -25.99 16.65
N ALA A 207 8.15 -25.33 17.67
CA ALA A 207 8.85 -24.40 18.57
C ALA A 207 10.10 -24.98 19.27
N GLY A 208 10.22 -26.31 19.37
CA GLY A 208 11.36 -26.98 20.01
C GLY A 208 12.70 -26.70 19.33
N ASP A 209 12.74 -26.63 17.99
CA ASP A 209 14.01 -26.59 17.24
C ASP A 209 14.70 -25.22 17.28
N LEU A 210 14.01 -24.10 17.53
CA LEU A 210 14.60 -22.75 17.53
C LEU A 210 14.33 -21.98 18.83
N SER A 211 13.87 -22.68 19.87
CA SER A 211 13.55 -22.16 21.21
C SER A 211 14.65 -21.34 21.89
N ALA A 212 15.92 -21.53 21.50
CA ALA A 212 17.05 -20.76 22.00
C ALA A 212 17.18 -19.35 21.36
N VAL A 213 16.54 -19.09 20.21
CA VAL A 213 16.54 -17.77 19.52
C VAL A 213 15.32 -16.93 19.90
N VAL A 214 14.17 -17.57 20.14
CA VAL A 214 12.92 -16.88 20.42
C VAL A 214 12.08 -17.69 21.40
N SER A 215 11.63 -17.05 22.49
CA SER A 215 10.82 -17.69 23.54
C SER A 215 9.32 -17.79 23.19
N GLU A 216 8.83 -17.08 22.17
CA GLU A 216 7.38 -16.85 21.96
C GLU A 216 6.93 -16.69 20.49
N THR A 217 7.66 -17.13 19.46
CA THR A 217 7.25 -16.89 18.05
C THR A 217 7.24 -18.14 17.18
N ASP A 218 6.16 -18.31 16.41
CA ASP A 218 5.99 -19.37 15.41
C ASP A 218 6.95 -19.15 14.23
N ALA A 219 7.80 -20.14 13.92
CA ALA A 219 8.59 -20.11 12.69
C ALA A 219 7.78 -20.66 11.51
N LEU A 220 7.88 -20.02 10.34
CA LEU A 220 7.29 -20.50 9.10
C LEU A 220 8.39 -21.03 8.18
N TYR A 221 8.26 -22.27 7.74
CA TYR A 221 9.09 -22.91 6.73
C TYR A 221 8.43 -22.73 5.36
N LEU A 222 9.20 -22.18 4.42
CA LEU A 222 8.80 -21.85 3.07
C LEU A 222 9.65 -22.72 2.13
N THR A 223 9.01 -23.65 1.41
CA THR A 223 9.70 -24.51 0.41
C THR A 223 9.03 -24.45 -0.96
N PRO A 224 9.80 -24.59 -2.06
CA PRO A 224 9.23 -24.78 -3.39
C PRO A 224 8.42 -26.10 -3.47
N LYS A 225 7.24 -26.08 -4.11
CA LYS A 225 6.40 -27.28 -4.36
C LYS A 225 7.03 -28.31 -5.30
N GLN A 226 8.14 -28.01 -5.98
CA GLN A 226 8.96 -29.02 -6.66
C GLN A 226 10.25 -29.36 -5.89
N PRO A 227 10.18 -30.24 -4.88
CA PRO A 227 11.24 -31.21 -4.64
C PRO A 227 11.06 -32.36 -5.62
N HIS A 228 12.16 -33.03 -5.94
CA HIS A 228 12.18 -34.26 -6.74
C HIS A 228 11.52 -35.45 -6.00
N GLN A 229 10.58 -35.19 -5.08
CA GLN A 229 9.86 -36.16 -4.26
C GLN A 229 8.45 -35.72 -3.80
N LEU A 230 7.80 -34.71 -4.39
CA LEU A 230 6.37 -34.41 -4.10
C LEU A 230 5.41 -34.77 -5.25
N ALA A 231 5.82 -35.65 -6.17
CA ALA A 231 4.94 -36.13 -7.25
C ALA A 231 3.88 -37.16 -6.79
N LEU A 232 3.73 -37.41 -5.49
CA LEU A 232 2.72 -38.33 -4.99
C LEU A 232 2.05 -37.73 -3.75
N PHE A 233 0.72 -37.79 -3.75
CA PHE A 233 -0.18 -37.66 -2.58
C PHE A 233 -0.78 -36.26 -2.33
N THR A 234 -1.88 -35.99 -3.03
CA THR A 234 -2.96 -35.12 -2.56
C THR A 234 -3.84 -35.91 -1.58
N GLN A 235 -3.80 -35.60 -0.27
CA GLN A 235 -4.94 -35.58 0.68
C GLN A 235 -4.51 -35.38 2.18
N VAL A 236 -5.03 -34.30 2.78
CA VAL A 236 -5.50 -34.04 4.18
C VAL A 236 -4.58 -34.24 5.42
N ASP A 237 -4.15 -33.09 5.97
CA ASP A 237 -4.17 -32.53 7.35
C ASP A 237 -3.59 -33.18 8.62
N GLN A 238 -3.12 -34.43 8.66
CA GLN A 238 -2.45 -34.92 9.90
C GLN A 238 -1.10 -35.60 9.66
N VAL A 239 -0.93 -36.25 8.51
CA VAL A 239 0.33 -36.89 8.12
C VAL A 239 1.39 -35.85 7.74
N ILE A 240 0.97 -34.69 7.21
CA ILE A 240 1.86 -33.58 6.86
C ILE A 240 2.48 -32.96 8.12
N GLN A 241 1.71 -32.76 9.19
CA GLN A 241 2.19 -32.25 10.48
C GLN A 241 3.25 -33.18 11.12
N ALA A 242 2.99 -34.49 11.15
CA ALA A 242 3.95 -35.47 11.67
C ALA A 242 5.23 -35.57 10.79
N ARG A 243 5.07 -35.49 9.45
CA ARG A 243 6.22 -35.45 8.52
C ARG A 243 7.00 -34.16 8.58
N LEU A 244 6.34 -33.01 8.76
CA LEU A 244 6.98 -31.71 8.94
C LEU A 244 7.81 -31.69 10.22
N ASN A 245 7.27 -32.17 11.34
CA ASN A 245 8.03 -32.33 12.59
C ASN A 245 9.25 -33.27 12.43
N THR A 246 9.13 -34.29 11.58
CA THR A 246 10.25 -35.20 11.23
C THR A 246 11.26 -34.53 10.28
N MET A 247 10.81 -33.64 9.39
CA MET A 247 11.66 -32.87 8.48
C MET A 247 12.40 -31.74 9.18
N THR A 248 11.76 -31.02 10.12
CA THR A 248 12.38 -29.92 10.88
C THR A 248 13.48 -30.38 11.83
N ALA A 249 13.34 -31.56 12.42
CA ALA A 249 14.33 -32.16 13.33
C ALA A 249 15.68 -32.53 12.67
N GLY A 250 15.80 -32.37 11.34
CA GLY A 250 17.03 -32.63 10.57
C GLY A 250 17.44 -31.49 9.62
N LEU A 251 16.85 -30.30 9.74
CA LEU A 251 17.19 -29.18 8.85
C LEU A 251 18.58 -28.63 9.17
N ARG A 252 19.47 -28.67 8.16
CA ARG A 252 20.72 -27.92 8.18
C ARG A 252 20.40 -26.46 7.85
N TYR A 253 20.80 -25.54 8.72
CA TYR A 253 20.65 -24.10 8.50
C TYR A 253 21.92 -23.53 7.86
N ASP A 254 21.81 -22.98 6.66
CA ASP A 254 22.96 -22.48 5.92
C ASP A 254 23.34 -21.05 6.28
N ALA A 255 22.34 -20.22 6.55
CA ALA A 255 22.56 -18.83 6.96
C ALA A 255 21.44 -18.32 7.89
N PHE A 256 21.82 -17.50 8.87
CA PHE A 256 20.95 -16.59 9.60
C PHE A 256 21.15 -15.18 9.05
N TYR A 257 20.08 -14.58 8.54
CA TYR A 257 20.04 -13.19 8.13
C TYR A 257 19.28 -12.38 9.19
N MET A 258 20.02 -11.66 10.02
CA MET A 258 19.44 -10.85 11.09
C MET A 258 19.16 -9.43 10.58
N THR A 259 18.03 -8.86 11.01
CA THR A 259 17.68 -7.47 10.73
C THR A 259 17.65 -6.63 11.99
N ARG A 260 18.00 -5.36 11.87
CA ARG A 260 17.82 -4.37 12.95
C ARG A 260 16.35 -4.03 13.13
N LYS A 261 15.96 -3.71 14.37
CA LYS A 261 14.65 -3.13 14.70
C LYS A 261 14.51 -1.75 14.05
N GLN A 262 13.55 -1.56 13.14
CA GLN A 262 13.32 -0.30 12.42
C GLN A 262 12.48 0.67 13.27
N LYS A 263 13.03 1.14 14.41
CA LYS A 263 12.32 2.01 15.37
C LYS A 263 11.72 3.25 14.70
N GLU A 264 12.40 3.80 13.69
CA GLU A 264 11.99 4.98 12.94
C GLU A 264 10.75 4.78 12.05
N ARG A 265 10.32 3.52 11.81
CA ARG A 265 9.16 3.20 10.96
C ARG A 265 7.91 2.79 11.75
N MET A 266 8.04 2.61 13.07
CA MET A 266 6.93 2.16 13.91
C MET A 266 6.02 3.34 14.26
N LYS A 267 4.77 3.33 13.76
CA LYS A 267 3.74 4.30 14.13
C LYS A 267 2.99 3.83 15.38
N GLY A 268 3.39 4.33 16.56
CA GLY A 268 2.66 4.19 17.82
C GLY A 268 3.02 2.93 18.63
N GLY A 269 3.75 3.13 19.73
CA GLY A 269 4.01 2.12 20.77
C GLY A 269 4.99 1.02 20.35
N ALA A 270 6.05 0.83 21.14
CA ALA A 270 6.94 -0.31 20.96
C ALA A 270 6.14 -1.62 21.12
N ALA A 271 6.35 -2.58 20.23
CA ALA A 271 5.97 -3.97 20.52
C ALA A 271 6.65 -4.35 21.85
N ASN A 272 5.85 -4.63 22.88
CA ASN A 272 6.30 -5.13 24.17
C ASN A 272 6.74 -6.59 23.97
N GLY A 273 8.05 -6.83 23.96
CA GLY A 273 8.66 -8.14 23.80
C GLY A 273 10.17 -8.04 23.56
N SER A 274 10.93 -9.09 23.91
CA SER A 274 12.37 -9.16 23.63
C SER A 274 12.62 -9.28 22.12
N TYR A 275 13.49 -8.44 21.57
CA TYR A 275 13.92 -8.56 20.17
C TYR A 275 14.93 -9.72 20.06
N PRO A 276 14.87 -10.55 19.00
CA PRO A 276 15.78 -11.68 18.87
C PRO A 276 17.23 -11.20 18.77
N THR A 277 18.13 -11.91 19.45
CA THR A 277 19.57 -11.65 19.43
C THR A 277 20.31 -12.91 19.02
N ILE A 278 21.38 -12.75 18.23
CA ILE A 278 22.30 -13.84 17.93
C ILE A 278 23.62 -13.56 18.64
N GLY A 279 24.08 -14.55 19.40
CA GLY A 279 25.35 -14.52 20.12
C GLY A 279 26.12 -15.83 20.00
N PRO A 280 27.38 -15.88 20.49
CA PRO A 280 28.21 -17.07 20.39
C PRO A 280 27.59 -18.31 21.04
N ASP A 281 26.91 -18.13 22.17
CA ASP A 281 26.27 -19.23 22.92
C ASP A 281 25.21 -19.95 22.10
N PHE A 282 24.35 -19.20 21.41
CA PHE A 282 23.36 -19.76 20.48
C PHE A 282 24.04 -20.60 19.38
N LEU A 283 25.15 -20.12 18.87
CA LEU A 283 25.87 -20.80 17.80
C LEU A 283 26.76 -21.97 18.29
N ARG A 284 26.79 -22.32 19.59
CA ARG A 284 27.60 -23.44 20.07
C ARG A 284 27.06 -24.81 19.65
N GLU A 285 25.77 -24.89 19.33
CA GLU A 285 25.16 -26.15 18.91
C GLU A 285 25.79 -26.69 17.62
N GLN A 286 26.01 -28.01 17.57
CA GLN A 286 26.73 -28.66 16.47
C GLN A 286 26.11 -28.39 15.10
N ARG A 287 24.78 -28.29 15.03
CA ARG A 287 24.04 -27.98 13.78
C ARG A 287 24.32 -26.59 13.21
N PHE A 288 24.88 -25.66 13.99
CA PHE A 288 25.21 -24.31 13.55
C PHE A 288 26.70 -24.10 13.22
N GLN A 289 27.51 -25.16 13.21
CA GLN A 289 28.95 -25.03 12.96
C GLN A 289 29.29 -24.48 11.56
N ASP A 290 28.46 -24.78 10.56
CA ASP A 290 28.65 -24.30 9.18
C ASP A 290 27.67 -23.19 8.78
N THR A 291 26.92 -22.65 9.74
CA THR A 291 25.91 -21.62 9.46
C THR A 291 26.56 -20.25 9.38
N LEU A 292 26.21 -19.48 8.35
CA LEU A 292 26.65 -18.10 8.19
C LEU A 292 25.76 -17.16 9.00
N VAL A 293 26.31 -16.07 9.50
CA VAL A 293 25.57 -14.98 10.14
C VAL A 293 25.74 -13.72 9.30
N MET A 294 24.65 -13.28 8.69
CA MET A 294 24.55 -12.15 7.77
C MET A 294 23.73 -11.02 8.39
N HIS A 295 24.04 -9.79 7.98
CA HIS A 295 23.37 -8.60 8.47
C HIS A 295 23.58 -7.42 7.50
N PRO A 296 22.52 -6.69 7.09
CA PRO A 296 22.66 -5.56 6.16
C PRO A 296 23.34 -4.33 6.76
N LEU A 297 23.54 -4.35 8.09
CA LEU A 297 24.08 -3.27 8.94
C LEU A 297 23.20 -2.00 8.88
N PRO A 298 23.45 -0.97 9.72
CA PRO A 298 24.26 -1.03 10.94
C PRO A 298 23.58 -1.92 11.96
N ARG A 299 24.37 -2.64 12.74
CA ARG A 299 23.84 -3.34 13.91
C ARG A 299 23.75 -2.41 15.11
N VAL A 300 22.81 -2.65 16.00
CA VAL A 300 22.69 -1.94 17.28
C VAL A 300 22.92 -2.92 18.43
N ASP A 301 21.95 -3.78 18.68
CA ASP A 301 21.93 -4.70 19.83
C ASP A 301 21.62 -6.16 19.43
N GLU A 302 21.19 -6.39 18.18
CA GLU A 302 20.70 -7.65 17.65
C GLU A 302 21.79 -8.70 17.39
N LEU A 303 23.06 -8.28 17.33
CA LEU A 303 24.22 -9.16 17.18
C LEU A 303 25.25 -8.87 18.26
N SER A 304 25.66 -9.89 19.00
CA SER A 304 26.74 -9.76 19.98
C SER A 304 28.05 -9.33 19.31
N PRO A 305 28.78 -8.33 19.85
CA PRO A 305 30.09 -7.92 19.33
C PRO A 305 31.13 -9.06 19.29
N GLU A 306 30.97 -10.08 20.14
CA GLU A 306 31.88 -11.24 20.16
C GLU A 306 31.84 -12.05 18.86
N LEU A 307 30.74 -11.96 18.10
CA LEU A 307 30.61 -12.59 16.79
C LEU A 307 31.55 -12.00 15.74
N ASP A 308 32.20 -10.86 15.99
CA ASP A 308 33.17 -10.27 15.05
C ASP A 308 34.39 -11.18 14.83
N LYS A 309 34.71 -11.96 15.87
CA LYS A 309 35.85 -12.90 15.85
C LYS A 309 35.42 -14.30 15.41
N ASP A 310 34.12 -14.55 15.30
CA ASP A 310 33.60 -15.84 14.85
C ASP A 310 33.63 -15.92 13.32
N ARG A 311 34.20 -17.00 12.78
CA ARG A 311 34.30 -17.23 11.32
C ARG A 311 32.95 -17.22 10.60
N ARG A 312 31.86 -17.46 11.33
CA ARG A 312 30.48 -17.46 10.80
C ARG A 312 29.93 -16.05 10.63
N GLY A 313 30.44 -15.08 11.39
CA GLY A 313 30.05 -13.67 11.29
C GLY A 313 30.58 -13.01 10.02
N ILE A 314 29.84 -13.13 8.92
CA ILE A 314 30.28 -12.67 7.59
C ILE A 314 29.75 -11.30 7.20
N TYR A 315 29.01 -10.60 8.05
CA TYR A 315 28.37 -9.30 7.75
C TYR A 315 29.35 -8.18 7.33
N PHE A 316 30.60 -8.19 7.79
CA PHE A 316 31.62 -7.27 7.27
C PHE A 316 32.12 -7.67 5.88
N LYS A 317 32.27 -8.99 5.63
CA LYS A 317 32.61 -9.53 4.32
C LYS A 317 31.50 -9.24 3.30
N GLN A 318 30.24 -9.42 3.69
CA GLN A 318 29.03 -9.03 2.96
C GLN A 318 29.06 -7.55 2.57
N ALA A 319 29.39 -6.66 3.52
CA ALA A 319 29.52 -5.23 3.23
C ALA A 319 30.65 -4.94 2.22
N ALA A 320 31.78 -5.64 2.32
CA ALA A 320 32.90 -5.52 1.40
C ALA A 320 32.54 -6.03 -0.02
N TYR A 321 31.79 -7.13 -0.13
CA TYR A 321 31.25 -7.64 -1.39
C TYR A 321 30.29 -6.66 -2.08
N GLY A 322 29.76 -5.70 -1.34
CA GLY A 322 28.95 -4.64 -1.91
C GLY A 322 29.68 -3.78 -2.95
N VAL A 323 31.01 -3.67 -2.93
CA VAL A 323 31.76 -2.92 -3.95
C VAL A 323 31.86 -3.69 -5.28
N PRO A 324 32.39 -4.94 -5.33
CA PRO A 324 32.47 -5.69 -6.58
C PRO A 324 31.10 -5.96 -7.21
N VAL A 325 30.05 -6.23 -6.43
CA VAL A 325 28.69 -6.41 -6.96
C VAL A 325 28.17 -5.13 -7.62
N ARG A 326 28.40 -3.96 -7.01
CA ARG A 326 28.01 -2.68 -7.61
C ARG A 326 28.85 -2.33 -8.84
N MET A 327 30.14 -2.69 -8.86
CA MET A 327 30.99 -2.56 -10.05
C MET A 327 30.42 -3.39 -11.20
N ALA A 328 30.08 -4.65 -10.93
CA ALA A 328 29.50 -5.55 -11.90
C ALA A 328 28.14 -5.04 -12.42
N LEU A 329 27.27 -4.58 -11.51
CA LEU A 329 25.98 -4.00 -11.87
C LEU A 329 26.13 -2.77 -12.78
N LEU A 330 27.04 -1.84 -12.44
CA LEU A 330 27.29 -0.66 -13.27
C LEU A 330 27.81 -1.06 -14.66
N LYS A 331 28.77 -1.99 -14.72
CA LYS A 331 29.28 -2.52 -15.99
C LYS A 331 28.16 -3.14 -16.84
N PHE A 332 27.36 -4.00 -16.23
CA PHE A 332 26.23 -4.66 -16.87
C PHE A 332 25.23 -3.66 -17.45
N LEU A 333 24.91 -2.59 -16.71
CA LEU A 333 24.01 -1.54 -17.20
C LEU A 333 24.64 -0.69 -18.31
N PHE A 334 25.95 -0.40 -18.26
CA PHE A 334 26.63 0.34 -19.32
C PHE A 334 26.76 -0.45 -20.63
N ASP A 335 26.90 -1.77 -20.56
CA ASP A 335 26.99 -2.61 -21.76
C ASP A 335 25.66 -2.73 -22.51
N ARG A 336 24.54 -2.62 -21.79
CA ARG A 336 23.20 -2.78 -22.37
C ARG A 336 22.67 -1.46 -22.91
N ARG A 337 22.77 -1.33 -24.23
CA ARG A 337 22.23 -0.19 -25.00
C ARG A 337 20.70 -0.08 -24.84
N PRO A 338 20.11 1.12 -25.03
CA PRO A 338 18.67 1.29 -25.02
C PRO A 338 18.02 0.46 -26.14
N GLY A 339 17.18 -0.51 -25.77
CA GLY A 339 16.39 -1.31 -26.72
C GLY A 339 16.08 -2.75 -26.32
N GLU A 340 16.85 -3.34 -25.39
CA GLU A 340 16.56 -4.69 -24.89
C GLU A 340 15.51 -4.63 -23.76
N ALA A 341 14.27 -4.97 -24.11
CA ALA A 341 13.18 -5.07 -23.16
C ALA A 341 13.49 -6.13 -22.10
N ALA A 342 13.19 -5.81 -20.83
CA ALA A 342 13.23 -6.79 -19.75
C ALA A 342 12.27 -7.94 -20.07
N VAL A 343 12.79 -9.17 -20.08
CA VAL A 343 11.99 -10.38 -20.28
C VAL A 343 11.54 -10.88 -18.91
N GLY A 344 10.24 -11.18 -18.76
CA GLY A 344 9.79 -12.09 -17.70
C GLY A 344 8.85 -11.52 -16.64
N GLN A 345 7.97 -10.57 -16.97
CA GLN A 345 6.71 -10.46 -16.24
C GLN A 345 5.58 -10.95 -17.15
N GLN A 346 4.78 -11.91 -16.70
CA GLN A 346 3.45 -12.12 -17.28
C GLN A 346 2.80 -10.74 -17.37
N ALA A 347 2.33 -10.37 -18.56
CA ALA A 347 1.78 -9.05 -18.83
C ALA A 347 0.55 -8.81 -17.95
N LEU A 348 0.77 -8.30 -16.74
CA LEU A 348 -0.28 -7.80 -15.88
C LEU A 348 -0.95 -6.67 -16.64
N ARG A 349 -2.27 -6.73 -16.75
CA ARG A 349 -3.02 -5.73 -17.52
C ARG A 349 -2.95 -4.42 -16.76
N SER A 350 -2.26 -3.44 -17.35
CA SER A 350 -2.19 -2.12 -16.75
C SER A 350 -3.55 -1.45 -16.82
N TYR A 351 -3.91 -0.76 -15.74
CA TYR A 351 -5.14 -0.02 -15.56
C TYR A 351 -4.79 1.41 -15.10
N GLN A 352 -5.40 2.38 -15.78
CA GLN A 352 -5.44 3.77 -15.37
C GLN A 352 -6.90 4.19 -15.43
N SER A 353 -7.37 4.93 -14.43
CA SER A 353 -8.77 5.36 -14.39
C SER A 353 -9.08 6.25 -15.59
N PRO A 354 -10.16 5.97 -16.35
CA PRO A 354 -10.65 6.90 -17.37
C PRO A 354 -11.33 8.13 -16.75
N GLU A 355 -11.69 8.06 -15.47
CA GLU A 355 -12.33 9.16 -14.72
C GLU A 355 -11.31 10.02 -13.98
N ALA A 356 -11.67 11.30 -13.78
CA ALA A 356 -10.82 12.28 -13.08
C ALA A 356 -10.58 11.91 -11.60
N LEU A 357 -11.59 11.30 -10.97
CA LEU A 357 -11.45 10.62 -9.69
C LEU A 357 -11.36 9.11 -9.99
N GLY A 358 -10.39 8.45 -9.39
CA GLY A 358 -10.14 7.04 -9.59
C GLY A 358 -9.47 6.43 -8.36
N PRO A 359 -9.26 5.11 -8.37
CA PRO A 359 -8.79 4.41 -7.18
C PRO A 359 -7.45 4.97 -6.74
N GLN A 360 -7.33 5.24 -5.45
CA GLN A 360 -6.08 5.76 -4.88
C GLN A 360 -5.28 4.64 -4.24
N CYS A 361 -3.95 4.75 -4.33
CA CYS A 361 -3.09 3.84 -3.60
C CYS A 361 -3.31 4.00 -2.09
N ARG A 362 -3.75 2.92 -1.42
CA ARG A 362 -4.00 2.89 0.03
C ARG A 362 -2.73 2.96 0.89
N ASN A 363 -1.56 2.84 0.26
CA ASN A 363 -0.28 3.05 0.93
C ASN A 363 0.01 4.55 1.05
N ALA A 364 -0.17 5.11 2.25
CA ALA A 364 0.07 6.52 2.54
C ALA A 364 1.54 6.97 2.37
N ASN A 365 2.50 6.05 2.23
CA ASN A 365 3.90 6.37 1.91
C ASN A 365 4.23 6.22 0.42
N CYS A 366 3.27 5.80 -0.41
CA CYS A 366 3.48 5.68 -1.85
C CYS A 366 3.70 7.04 -2.50
N VAL A 367 4.61 7.10 -3.48
CA VAL A 367 4.88 8.29 -4.28
C VAL A 367 3.60 8.87 -4.91
N THR A 368 2.64 8.04 -5.33
CA THR A 368 1.39 8.54 -5.94
C THR A 368 0.51 9.32 -4.96
N ALA A 369 0.67 9.11 -3.65
CA ALA A 369 -0.01 9.87 -2.61
C ALA A 369 0.80 11.08 -2.13
N LYS A 370 2.13 11.06 -2.32
CA LYS A 370 3.05 12.12 -1.88
C LYS A 370 3.25 13.20 -2.93
N GLU A 371 3.37 12.79 -4.18
CA GLU A 371 3.64 13.66 -5.32
C GLU A 371 2.96 13.12 -6.59
N PRO A 372 1.64 13.28 -6.72
CA PRO A 372 0.87 12.75 -7.86
C PRO A 372 1.32 13.31 -9.21
N ILE A 373 1.93 14.50 -9.23
CA ILE A 373 2.38 15.19 -10.46
C ILE A 373 3.44 14.36 -11.21
N SER A 374 4.40 13.78 -10.49
CA SER A 374 5.44 12.95 -11.09
C SER A 374 5.06 11.47 -11.19
N ALA A 375 4.04 11.04 -10.44
CA ALA A 375 3.62 9.65 -10.34
C ALA A 375 2.08 9.53 -10.46
N PRO A 376 1.52 9.51 -11.68
CA PRO A 376 0.08 9.35 -11.87
C PRO A 376 -0.41 8.00 -11.31
N GLN A 377 -1.67 7.95 -10.87
CA GLN A 377 -2.25 6.72 -10.34
C GLN A 377 -2.37 5.65 -11.44
N LYS A 378 -1.48 4.65 -11.39
CA LYS A 378 -1.41 3.55 -12.34
C LYS A 378 -1.37 2.22 -11.61
N PHE A 379 -2.16 1.27 -12.06
CA PHE A 379 -2.30 -0.03 -11.40
C PHE A 379 -2.11 -1.18 -12.37
N ALA A 380 -1.82 -2.35 -11.82
CA ALA A 380 -1.91 -3.64 -12.47
C ALA A 380 -3.16 -4.35 -11.96
N LEU A 381 -3.95 -4.92 -12.88
CA LEU A 381 -5.19 -5.64 -12.56
C LEU A 381 -4.99 -7.14 -12.77
N PHE A 382 -5.38 -7.95 -11.78
CA PHE A 382 -5.38 -9.42 -11.88
C PHE A 382 -6.40 -10.06 -10.94
N THR A 383 -6.73 -11.32 -11.19
CA THR A 383 -7.67 -12.12 -10.39
C THR A 383 -6.94 -13.15 -9.54
N VAL A 384 -7.37 -13.36 -8.30
CA VAL A 384 -6.78 -14.33 -7.36
C VAL A 384 -7.84 -15.30 -6.83
N GLY A 385 -7.45 -16.57 -6.72
CA GLY A 385 -8.24 -17.66 -6.13
C GLY A 385 -9.33 -18.23 -7.04
N GLU A 386 -9.90 -19.36 -6.65
CA GLU A 386 -10.98 -20.04 -7.39
C GLU A 386 -12.25 -19.18 -7.49
N ILE A 387 -12.48 -18.33 -6.49
CA ILE A 387 -13.62 -17.40 -6.41
C ILE A 387 -13.36 -16.13 -7.25
N GLY A 388 -12.24 -16.00 -7.98
CA GLY A 388 -12.03 -14.91 -8.95
C GLY A 388 -12.06 -13.49 -8.37
N THR A 389 -11.48 -13.27 -7.18
CA THR A 389 -11.40 -11.93 -6.57
C THR A 389 -10.53 -11.01 -7.41
N LEU A 390 -11.03 -9.82 -7.76
CA LEU A 390 -10.28 -8.83 -8.53
C LEU A 390 -9.40 -7.96 -7.62
N ILE A 391 -8.12 -7.87 -7.95
CA ILE A 391 -7.10 -7.14 -7.20
C ILE A 391 -6.47 -6.06 -8.09
N LEU A 392 -6.32 -4.87 -7.52
CA LEU A 392 -5.45 -3.82 -8.04
C LEU A 392 -4.11 -3.85 -7.27
N ALA A 393 -3.00 -3.79 -7.99
CA ALA A 393 -1.67 -3.52 -7.44
C ALA A 393 -1.15 -2.17 -7.95
N CYS A 394 -0.68 -1.29 -7.07
CA CYS A 394 -0.05 -0.03 -7.48
C CYS A 394 1.21 -0.32 -8.31
N SER A 395 1.37 0.35 -9.46
CA SER A 395 2.52 0.14 -10.36
C SER A 395 3.84 0.73 -9.83
N TYR A 396 3.80 1.40 -8.68
CA TYR A 396 4.95 2.06 -8.06
C TYR A 396 5.40 1.32 -6.79
N CYS A 397 4.48 1.07 -5.85
CA CYS A 397 4.82 0.45 -4.56
C CYS A 397 4.30 -0.98 -4.39
N ASP A 398 3.72 -1.59 -5.44
CA ASP A 398 3.09 -2.91 -5.43
C ASP A 398 1.98 -3.13 -4.39
N HIS A 399 1.54 -2.08 -3.69
CA HIS A 399 0.49 -2.18 -2.69
C HIS A 399 -0.82 -2.65 -3.33
N ARG A 400 -1.40 -3.70 -2.74
CA ARG A 400 -2.56 -4.40 -3.28
C ARG A 400 -3.82 -4.15 -2.47
N PHE A 401 -4.93 -4.00 -3.17
CA PHE A 401 -6.24 -3.89 -2.54
C PHE A 401 -7.32 -4.51 -3.43
N LYS A 402 -8.36 -5.02 -2.77
CA LYS A 402 -9.50 -5.64 -3.44
C LYS A 402 -10.35 -4.58 -4.11
N VAL A 403 -10.79 -4.86 -5.33
CA VAL A 403 -11.78 -4.06 -6.03
C VAL A 403 -13.15 -4.39 -5.45
N GLU A 404 -13.82 -3.39 -4.91
CA GLU A 404 -15.17 -3.53 -4.36
C GLU A 404 -16.24 -3.08 -5.34
N TYR A 405 -16.00 -1.99 -6.07
CA TYR A 405 -16.98 -1.38 -6.97
C TYR A 405 -16.37 -1.12 -8.34
N ILE A 406 -17.14 -1.46 -9.38
CA ILE A 406 -16.79 -1.23 -10.78
C ILE A 406 -17.90 -0.45 -11.46
N GLY A 407 -17.54 0.29 -12.51
CA GLY A 407 -18.45 1.04 -13.34
C GLY A 407 -18.17 0.89 -14.82
N HIS A 408 -19.19 1.18 -15.61
CA HIS A 408 -19.12 1.28 -17.06
C HIS A 408 -19.27 2.75 -17.45
N VAL A 409 -18.19 3.34 -17.96
CA VAL A 409 -18.07 4.77 -18.25
C VAL A 409 -19.16 5.25 -19.23
N PRO A 410 -19.41 4.58 -20.39
CA PRO A 410 -20.39 5.06 -21.35
C PRO A 410 -21.81 5.14 -20.80
N SER A 411 -22.23 4.15 -20.00
CA SER A 411 -23.58 4.14 -19.43
C SER A 411 -23.68 4.92 -18.12
N LYS A 412 -22.55 5.37 -17.54
CA LYS A 412 -22.46 5.92 -16.18
C LYS A 412 -23.20 5.05 -15.16
N ARG A 413 -22.93 3.75 -15.17
CA ARG A 413 -23.53 2.80 -14.21
C ARG A 413 -22.49 2.05 -13.40
N TYR A 414 -22.76 1.81 -12.11
CA TYR A 414 -21.86 1.10 -11.20
C TYR A 414 -22.52 -0.08 -10.49
N CYS A 415 -21.71 -1.06 -10.08
CA CYS A 415 -22.14 -2.19 -9.25
C CYS A 415 -21.00 -2.66 -8.35
N ALA A 416 -21.34 -3.50 -7.37
CA ALA A 416 -20.31 -4.23 -6.62
C ALA A 416 -19.66 -5.28 -7.53
N TYR A 417 -18.35 -5.46 -7.42
CA TYR A 417 -17.66 -6.51 -8.15
C TYR A 417 -18.09 -7.88 -7.63
N ASP A 418 -18.32 -8.81 -8.57
CA ASP A 418 -18.52 -10.22 -8.33
C ASP A 418 -17.81 -11.02 -9.41
N HIS A 419 -17.36 -12.22 -9.05
CA HIS A 419 -16.60 -13.10 -9.94
C HIS A 419 -17.33 -13.47 -11.23
N ALA A 420 -18.67 -13.51 -11.22
CA ALA A 420 -19.46 -13.73 -12.43
C ALA A 420 -19.29 -12.60 -13.47
N LEU A 421 -18.80 -11.43 -13.07
CA LEU A 421 -18.53 -10.29 -13.96
C LEU A 421 -17.14 -10.32 -14.60
N GLY A 422 -16.32 -11.35 -14.35
CA GLY A 422 -14.93 -11.41 -14.85
C GLY A 422 -14.80 -11.18 -16.36
N ALA A 423 -15.69 -11.78 -17.17
CA ALA A 423 -15.71 -11.57 -18.63
C ALA A 423 -16.12 -10.14 -19.01
N THR A 424 -17.07 -9.55 -18.29
CA THR A 424 -17.53 -8.16 -18.50
C THR A 424 -16.44 -7.16 -18.17
N VAL A 425 -15.77 -7.33 -17.02
CA VAL A 425 -14.61 -6.52 -16.63
C VAL A 425 -13.48 -6.65 -17.65
N GLY A 426 -13.23 -7.86 -18.15
CA GLY A 426 -12.26 -8.09 -19.22
C GLY A 426 -12.55 -7.29 -20.48
N ALA A 427 -13.82 -7.23 -20.90
CA ALA A 427 -14.24 -6.45 -22.06
C ALA A 427 -14.12 -4.93 -21.82
N TRP A 428 -14.64 -4.42 -20.70
CA TRP A 428 -14.57 -2.99 -20.35
C TRP A 428 -13.13 -2.51 -20.19
N LEU A 429 -12.24 -3.35 -19.65
CA LEU A 429 -10.82 -3.03 -19.54
C LEU A 429 -10.16 -2.90 -20.92
N GLN A 430 -10.53 -3.76 -21.88
CA GLN A 430 -9.97 -3.71 -23.23
C GLN A 430 -10.47 -2.50 -24.03
N SER A 431 -11.71 -2.06 -23.81
CA SER A 431 -12.26 -0.88 -24.46
C SER A 431 -11.91 0.44 -23.76
N GLY A 432 -11.34 0.39 -22.55
CA GLY A 432 -11.05 1.59 -21.75
C GLY A 432 -12.28 2.15 -21.03
N ASP A 433 -13.37 1.40 -20.96
CA ASP A 433 -14.66 1.80 -20.38
C ASP A 433 -14.83 1.37 -18.90
N LEU A 434 -13.85 0.66 -18.35
CA LEU A 434 -13.88 0.23 -16.96
C LEU A 434 -13.55 1.39 -16.04
N ALA A 435 -14.50 1.79 -15.19
CA ALA A 435 -14.23 2.60 -14.01
C ALA A 435 -14.13 1.69 -12.77
N ILE A 436 -13.30 2.07 -11.81
CA ILE A 436 -13.18 1.41 -10.51
C ILE A 436 -13.28 2.49 -9.45
N PHE A 437 -14.06 2.25 -8.41
CA PHE A 437 -14.28 3.21 -7.33
C PHE A 437 -13.84 2.63 -5.99
N ASP A 438 -13.25 3.47 -5.14
CA ASP A 438 -12.96 3.14 -3.74
C ASP A 438 -14.23 3.12 -2.89
N SER A 439 -15.28 3.83 -3.31
CA SER A 439 -16.57 3.81 -2.62
C SER A 439 -17.76 4.07 -3.55
N ILE A 440 -18.95 3.70 -3.08
CA ILE A 440 -20.22 4.07 -3.72
C ILE A 440 -20.37 5.59 -3.84
N LYS A 441 -20.00 6.32 -2.78
CA LYS A 441 -20.14 7.78 -2.74
C LYS A 441 -19.34 8.45 -3.85
N GLU A 442 -18.11 7.98 -4.09
CA GLU A 442 -17.26 8.44 -5.19
C GLU A 442 -17.94 8.23 -6.56
N ALA A 443 -18.52 7.05 -6.79
CA ALA A 443 -19.24 6.76 -8.03
C ALA A 443 -20.42 7.72 -8.24
N GLU A 444 -21.22 7.95 -7.19
CA GLU A 444 -22.39 8.83 -7.23
C GLU A 444 -22.01 10.31 -7.38
N GLU A 445 -20.90 10.76 -6.78
CA GLU A 445 -20.34 12.11 -6.97
C GLU A 445 -19.87 12.35 -8.40
N LEU A 446 -19.37 11.30 -9.07
CA LEU A 446 -19.04 11.30 -10.50
C LEU A 446 -20.27 11.14 -11.42
N GLY A 447 -21.48 11.11 -10.85
CA GLY A 447 -22.74 11.02 -11.57
C GLY A 447 -23.12 9.62 -12.04
N TYR A 448 -22.50 8.57 -11.49
CA TYR A 448 -22.89 7.20 -11.81
C TYR A 448 -24.16 6.78 -11.08
N GLU A 449 -24.99 6.00 -11.75
CA GLU A 449 -26.17 5.36 -11.17
C GLU A 449 -25.95 3.87 -10.93
N PRO A 450 -26.57 3.27 -9.90
CA PRO A 450 -26.43 1.84 -9.65
C PRO A 450 -27.03 0.99 -10.79
N PHE A 451 -26.44 -0.17 -11.05
CA PHE A 451 -27.20 -1.28 -11.62
C PHE A 451 -28.20 -1.75 -10.56
N SER A 452 -29.50 -1.50 -10.77
CA SER A 452 -30.57 -1.83 -9.82
C SER A 452 -31.61 -2.75 -10.45
N ALA A 453 -32.14 -3.70 -9.68
CA ALA A 453 -33.30 -4.52 -10.07
C ALA A 453 -34.54 -4.12 -9.26
N GLY A 454 -35.71 -4.20 -9.90
CA GLY A 454 -37.00 -3.90 -9.30
C GLY A 454 -37.34 -2.41 -9.21
N PRO A 455 -38.59 -2.06 -8.91
CA PRO A 455 -39.00 -0.67 -8.73
C PRO A 455 -38.30 -0.07 -7.50
N GLN A 456 -37.71 1.11 -7.66
CA GLN A 456 -37.22 1.91 -6.53
C GLN A 456 -38.40 2.16 -5.58
N ARG A 457 -38.30 1.71 -4.32
CA ARG A 457 -39.37 1.94 -3.36
C ARG A 457 -39.12 3.28 -2.68
N GLU A 458 -40.09 4.18 -2.77
CA GLU A 458 -40.06 5.44 -2.04
C GLU A 458 -40.12 5.16 -0.53
N LEU A 459 -39.16 5.72 0.20
CA LEU A 459 -39.11 5.70 1.66
C LEU A 459 -39.65 6.97 2.26
N MET A 460 -39.33 8.11 1.65
CA MET A 460 -39.81 9.43 2.08
C MET A 460 -40.12 10.27 0.86
N ASP A 461 -41.33 10.83 0.82
CA ASP A 461 -41.68 11.88 -0.14
C ASP A 461 -41.19 13.27 0.33
N GLU A 462 -41.41 14.30 -0.49
CA GLU A 462 -41.00 15.68 -0.19
C GLU A 462 -41.60 16.21 1.13
N ASN A 463 -42.85 15.87 1.43
CA ASN A 463 -43.54 16.35 2.63
C ASN A 463 -43.01 15.64 3.88
N GLU A 464 -42.73 14.35 3.80
CA GLU A 464 -42.10 13.56 4.86
C GLU A 464 -40.68 14.05 5.13
N ILE A 465 -39.88 14.36 4.10
CA ILE A 465 -38.54 14.93 4.27
C ILE A 465 -38.62 16.30 4.94
N ARG A 466 -39.50 17.18 4.47
CA ARG A 466 -39.71 18.50 5.08
C ARG A 466 -40.11 18.40 6.54
N SER A 467 -41.07 17.52 6.84
CA SER A 467 -41.53 17.27 8.21
C SER A 467 -40.42 16.74 9.11
N ALA A 468 -39.59 15.81 8.59
CA ALA A 468 -38.44 15.29 9.32
C ALA A 468 -37.38 16.37 9.60
N ILE A 469 -37.07 17.23 8.63
CA ILE A 469 -36.16 18.36 8.79
C ILE A 469 -36.69 19.30 9.89
N THR A 470 -37.96 19.71 9.82
CA THR A 470 -38.55 20.59 10.84
C THR A 470 -38.52 19.95 12.22
N GLU A 471 -38.83 18.67 12.34
CA GLU A 471 -38.84 17.96 13.64
C GLU A 471 -37.42 17.81 14.22
N ILE A 472 -36.43 17.43 13.40
CA ILE A 472 -35.02 17.39 13.80
C ILE A 472 -34.56 18.78 14.27
N SER A 473 -34.88 19.84 13.53
CA SER A 473 -34.55 21.22 13.90
C SER A 473 -35.13 21.63 15.25
N ARG A 474 -36.40 21.28 15.54
CA ARG A 474 -37.01 21.53 16.86
C ARG A 474 -36.31 20.77 17.98
N GLN A 475 -35.93 19.52 17.75
CA GLN A 475 -35.22 18.71 18.74
C GLN A 475 -33.82 19.25 19.02
N ILE A 476 -33.09 19.66 17.97
CA ILE A 476 -31.78 20.32 18.11
C ILE A 476 -31.93 21.56 19.00
N LEU A 477 -32.92 22.41 18.71
CA LEU A 477 -33.17 23.63 19.50
C LEU A 477 -33.52 23.34 20.95
N ARG A 478 -34.41 22.36 21.19
CA ARG A 478 -34.80 21.97 22.55
C ARG A 478 -33.61 21.48 23.38
N ASP A 479 -32.69 20.76 22.75
CA ASP A 479 -31.52 20.20 23.43
C ASP A 479 -30.29 21.13 23.36
N CYS A 480 -30.39 22.29 22.72
CA CYS A 480 -29.32 23.29 22.63
C CYS A 480 -29.36 24.18 23.87
N ARG A 481 -28.23 24.30 24.57
CA ARG A 481 -28.14 25.12 25.79
C ARG A 481 -27.91 26.59 25.47
N ASP A 482 -27.13 26.86 24.42
CA ASP A 482 -26.71 28.19 24.00
C ASP A 482 -26.72 28.27 22.47
N PRO A 483 -27.76 28.90 21.87
CA PRO A 483 -27.86 29.05 20.42
C PRO A 483 -26.67 29.77 19.78
N ASP A 484 -25.95 30.62 20.52
CA ASP A 484 -24.77 31.33 20.00
C ASP A 484 -23.57 30.42 19.76
N ARG A 485 -23.59 29.22 20.34
CA ARG A 485 -22.54 28.20 20.21
C ARG A 485 -22.89 27.11 19.21
N LEU A 486 -24.09 27.14 18.64
CA LEU A 486 -24.58 26.13 17.72
C LEU A 486 -23.88 26.25 16.37
N LEU A 487 -23.25 25.15 15.93
CA LEU A 487 -22.65 25.02 14.62
C LEU A 487 -23.25 23.81 13.91
N LEU A 488 -23.88 24.03 12.76
CA LEU A 488 -24.34 22.95 11.90
C LEU A 488 -23.25 22.61 10.89
N LEU A 489 -22.85 21.34 10.85
CA LEU A 489 -21.76 20.87 9.99
C LEU A 489 -22.27 19.74 9.10
N GLY A 490 -22.48 20.04 7.82
CA GLY A 490 -22.94 19.05 6.83
C GLY A 490 -21.80 18.27 6.21
N VAL A 491 -21.92 16.94 6.13
CA VAL A 491 -21.00 16.11 5.33
C VAL A 491 -21.20 16.44 3.86
N ARG A 492 -20.10 16.72 3.13
CA ARG A 492 -20.17 17.19 1.74
C ARG A 492 -21.07 16.30 0.88
N SER A 493 -21.81 17.02 0.04
CA SER A 493 -22.94 16.70 -0.84
C SER A 493 -24.31 16.83 -0.17
N VAL A 494 -25.10 15.77 -0.01
CA VAL A 494 -26.50 15.86 0.48
C VAL A 494 -26.57 16.32 1.94
N GLY A 495 -25.62 15.92 2.78
CA GLY A 495 -25.52 16.37 4.18
C GLY A 495 -25.40 17.90 4.31
N THR A 496 -24.65 18.54 3.42
CA THR A 496 -24.56 20.01 3.33
C THR A 496 -25.91 20.66 3.04
N GLN A 497 -26.68 20.11 2.08
CA GLN A 497 -27.99 20.65 1.72
C GLN A 497 -29.01 20.48 2.87
N LEU A 498 -28.97 19.34 3.56
CA LEU A 498 -29.77 19.12 4.77
C LEU A 498 -29.40 20.13 5.86
N ALA A 499 -28.11 20.39 6.07
CA ALA A 499 -27.64 21.36 7.05
C ALA A 499 -28.12 22.78 6.74
N GLN A 500 -28.09 23.20 5.47
CA GLN A 500 -28.64 24.49 5.02
C GLN A 500 -30.15 24.61 5.29
N ARG A 501 -30.91 23.57 4.98
CA ARG A 501 -32.37 23.57 5.21
C ARG A 501 -32.72 23.55 6.70
N MET A 502 -31.99 22.78 7.50
CA MET A 502 -32.13 22.79 8.97
C MET A 502 -31.76 24.14 9.56
N ALA A 503 -30.69 24.78 9.06
CA ALA A 503 -30.30 26.14 9.46
C ALA A 503 -31.46 27.12 9.23
N ALA A 504 -32.02 27.17 8.01
CA ALA A 504 -33.13 28.06 7.68
C ALA A 504 -34.35 27.88 8.60
N GLU A 505 -34.71 26.64 8.93
CA GLU A 505 -35.79 26.34 9.89
C GLU A 505 -35.46 26.85 11.30
N ILE A 506 -34.24 26.63 11.77
CA ILE A 506 -33.79 27.08 13.09
C ILE A 506 -33.73 28.60 13.16
N GLU A 507 -33.21 29.25 12.12
CA GLU A 507 -33.13 30.71 12.01
C GLU A 507 -34.51 31.34 12.01
N ALA A 508 -35.49 30.73 11.34
CA ALA A 508 -36.88 31.18 11.36
C ALA A 508 -37.51 31.08 12.76
N MET A 509 -37.17 30.04 13.54
CA MET A 509 -37.66 29.85 14.91
C MET A 509 -36.98 30.80 15.91
N LEU A 510 -35.68 31.05 15.78
CA LEU A 510 -34.90 31.88 16.70
C LEU A 510 -34.87 33.36 16.32
N GLN A 511 -35.19 33.71 15.08
CA GLN A 511 -34.95 35.04 14.49
C GLN A 511 -33.48 35.49 14.60
N ARG A 512 -32.55 34.52 14.52
CA ARG A 512 -31.09 34.73 14.62
C ARG A 512 -30.39 33.82 13.63
N LYS A 513 -29.25 34.27 13.08
CA LYS A 513 -28.44 33.45 12.16
C LYS A 513 -27.72 32.31 12.89
N VAL A 514 -27.61 31.17 12.23
CA VAL A 514 -26.88 29.99 12.73
C VAL A 514 -25.61 29.82 11.90
N GLU A 515 -24.50 29.48 12.57
CA GLU A 515 -23.26 29.23 11.87
C GLU A 515 -23.32 27.86 11.14
N LEU A 516 -22.94 27.87 9.86
CA LEU A 516 -22.97 26.70 8.99
C LEU A 516 -21.57 26.41 8.43
N GLY A 517 -21.22 25.13 8.41
CA GLY A 517 -20.03 24.62 7.75
C GLY A 517 -20.28 23.35 6.95
N GLU A 518 -19.28 22.99 6.15
CA GLU A 518 -19.17 21.76 5.40
C GLU A 518 -17.91 21.01 5.80
N ILE A 519 -17.98 19.68 5.80
CA ILE A 519 -16.84 18.79 6.04
C ILE A 519 -16.63 17.85 4.85
N GLU A 520 -15.41 17.84 4.31
CA GLU A 520 -14.99 16.96 3.21
C GLU A 520 -14.19 15.78 3.76
N ILE A 521 -14.61 14.56 3.43
CA ILE A 521 -14.07 13.31 4.02
C ILE A 521 -13.22 12.51 3.03
N TYR A 522 -13.37 12.75 1.73
CA TYR A 522 -12.80 11.91 0.65
C TYR A 522 -11.80 12.66 -0.27
N GLY A 523 -11.50 13.93 0.00
CA GLY A 523 -10.63 14.79 -0.82
C GLY A 523 -9.24 15.05 -0.21
N SER A 524 -8.37 15.71 -0.99
CA SER A 524 -6.98 16.03 -0.64
C SER A 524 -6.71 17.50 -0.25
N GLY A 525 -7.76 18.33 -0.05
CA GLY A 525 -7.67 19.75 0.31
C GLY A 525 -8.86 20.25 1.15
N ASP A 526 -8.65 21.32 1.94
CA ASP A 526 -9.55 21.98 2.91
C ASP A 526 -10.65 21.11 3.54
N GLU A 527 -10.28 20.32 4.57
CA GLU A 527 -11.17 19.37 5.26
C GLU A 527 -12.44 20.01 5.87
N LEU A 528 -12.43 21.32 6.16
CA LEU A 528 -13.52 22.07 6.78
C LEU A 528 -13.70 23.44 6.11
N LYS A 529 -14.92 23.77 5.72
CA LYS A 529 -15.25 25.03 5.05
C LYS A 529 -16.45 25.71 5.70
N ARG A 530 -16.38 27.02 5.93
CA ARG A 530 -17.56 27.82 6.36
C ARG A 530 -18.46 28.09 5.15
N LEU A 531 -19.76 27.95 5.33
CA LEU A 531 -20.77 28.21 4.31
C LEU A 531 -21.63 29.39 4.74
N MET A 532 -21.18 30.61 4.41
CA MET A 532 -21.98 31.82 4.58
C MET A 532 -22.07 32.58 3.25
N PRO A 533 -23.21 33.18 2.90
CA PRO A 533 -23.27 34.15 1.84
C PRO A 533 -22.66 35.47 2.34
N SER A 534 -21.61 35.94 1.66
CA SER A 534 -21.15 37.35 1.60
C SER A 534 -20.30 37.97 2.74
N ASP A 535 -19.36 37.26 3.36
CA ASP A 535 -18.28 37.97 4.10
C ASP A 535 -16.89 37.31 3.94
N PRO A 536 -16.01 37.83 3.07
CA PRO A 536 -14.65 37.32 2.86
C PRO A 536 -13.70 37.52 4.05
N ASP A 537 -14.04 38.41 5.00
CA ASP A 537 -13.16 38.78 6.12
C ASP A 537 -13.31 37.89 7.36
N LEU A 538 -14.26 36.94 7.33
CA LEU A 538 -14.43 35.95 8.38
C LEU A 538 -13.37 34.84 8.25
N GLY A 539 -12.40 34.83 9.17
CA GLY A 539 -11.34 33.82 9.27
C GLY A 539 -11.85 32.36 9.41
N PRO A 540 -10.97 31.37 9.61
CA PRO A 540 -11.31 29.94 9.56
C PRO A 540 -12.42 29.54 10.54
N LEU A 541 -13.13 28.45 10.23
CA LEU A 541 -14.22 27.92 11.06
C LEU A 541 -13.68 27.52 12.45
N ILE A 542 -14.17 28.20 13.50
CA ILE A 542 -13.70 27.96 14.87
C ILE A 542 -14.57 26.88 15.52
N LEU A 543 -13.97 25.71 15.77
CA LEU A 543 -14.65 24.57 16.40
C LEU A 543 -14.55 24.56 17.94
N LYS A 544 -13.68 25.39 18.52
CA LYS A 544 -13.42 25.39 19.97
C LYS A 544 -14.67 25.85 20.74
N ASP A 545 -15.04 25.08 21.79
CA ASP A 545 -16.17 25.38 22.68
C ASP A 545 -17.54 25.50 22.00
N ARG A 546 -17.68 24.97 20.77
CA ARG A 546 -18.94 24.91 20.01
C ARG A 546 -19.77 23.66 20.33
N GLU A 547 -21.09 23.78 20.24
CA GLU A 547 -22.01 22.64 20.15
C GLU A 547 -22.21 22.28 18.67
N ILE A 548 -21.58 21.20 18.22
CA ILE A 548 -21.61 20.80 16.81
C ILE A 548 -22.72 19.80 16.57
N ILE A 549 -23.56 20.06 15.57
CA ILE A 549 -24.46 19.06 14.98
C ILE A 549 -23.85 18.63 13.64
N LEU A 550 -23.31 17.42 13.60
CA LEU A 550 -22.88 16.78 12.37
C LEU A 550 -24.11 16.22 11.64
N ILE A 551 -24.27 16.58 10.38
CA ILE A 551 -25.46 16.25 9.58
C ILE A 551 -25.05 15.40 8.38
N ASP A 552 -25.65 14.22 8.27
CA ASP A 552 -25.47 13.28 7.17
C ASP A 552 -26.84 12.83 6.63
N ASP A 553 -26.90 12.32 5.40
CA ASP A 553 -28.17 11.89 4.81
C ASP A 553 -28.61 10.51 5.33
N VAL A 554 -27.70 9.54 5.32
CA VAL A 554 -27.98 8.15 5.67
C VAL A 554 -26.85 7.55 6.50
N ILE A 555 -27.18 6.95 7.63
CA ILE A 555 -26.20 6.16 8.41
C ILE A 555 -26.40 4.65 8.25
N HIS A 556 -25.29 3.95 7.97
CA HIS A 556 -25.21 2.48 7.88
C HIS A 556 -24.07 1.93 8.76
N THR A 557 -22.85 1.77 8.24
CA THR A 557 -21.71 1.17 8.99
C THR A 557 -21.11 2.13 10.03
N GLY A 558 -21.30 3.44 9.87
CA GLY A 558 -20.74 4.49 10.74
C GLY A 558 -19.31 4.94 10.39
N ARG A 559 -18.72 4.43 9.30
CA ARG A 559 -17.35 4.80 8.88
C ARG A 559 -17.21 6.28 8.48
N THR A 560 -18.17 6.82 7.74
CA THR A 560 -18.21 8.25 7.35
C THR A 560 -18.18 9.15 8.56
N VAL A 561 -19.04 8.87 9.55
CA VAL A 561 -19.10 9.63 10.81
C VAL A 561 -17.79 9.51 11.60
N LYS A 562 -17.17 8.32 11.64
CA LYS A 562 -15.86 8.15 12.29
C LYS A 562 -14.79 9.05 11.67
N SER A 563 -14.74 9.13 10.34
CA SER A 563 -13.79 10.01 9.64
C SER A 563 -14.09 11.49 9.91
N ALA A 564 -15.36 11.89 9.86
CA ALA A 564 -15.79 13.25 10.20
C ALA A 564 -15.39 13.65 11.63
N LEU A 565 -15.60 12.77 12.61
CA LEU A 565 -15.18 12.99 13.99
C LEU A 565 -13.66 13.15 14.09
N SER A 566 -12.87 12.33 13.37
CA SER A 566 -11.41 12.46 13.35
C SER A 566 -10.96 13.84 12.84
N ILE A 567 -11.60 14.37 11.80
CA ILE A 567 -11.31 15.70 11.26
C ILE A 567 -11.68 16.78 12.28
N ILE A 568 -12.89 16.73 12.84
CA ILE A 568 -13.37 17.68 13.86
C ILE A 568 -12.38 17.75 15.04
N PHE A 569 -11.93 16.60 15.56
CA PHE A 569 -11.02 16.55 16.72
C PHE A 569 -9.56 16.89 16.39
N ARG A 570 -9.16 16.88 15.13
CA ARG A 570 -7.87 17.43 14.67
C ARG A 570 -7.92 18.94 14.56
N SER A 571 -9.05 19.47 14.09
CA SER A 571 -9.24 20.89 13.81
C SER A 571 -9.69 21.72 15.02
N GLY A 572 -10.15 21.07 16.10
CA GLY A 572 -10.43 21.76 17.35
C GLY A 572 -10.96 20.86 18.48
N ARG A 573 -11.34 21.51 19.58
CA ARG A 573 -11.96 20.88 20.75
C ARG A 573 -13.37 21.44 20.96
N PRO A 574 -14.40 20.84 20.33
CA PRO A 574 -15.78 21.25 20.55
C PRO A 574 -16.26 20.89 21.96
N GLN A 575 -17.29 21.60 22.43
CA GLN A 575 -17.96 21.30 23.70
C GLN A 575 -18.76 20.01 23.61
N SER A 576 -19.43 19.78 22.47
CA SER A 576 -20.12 18.53 22.17
C SER A 576 -20.21 18.32 20.67
N VAL A 577 -20.33 17.05 20.26
CA VAL A 577 -20.67 16.67 18.89
C VAL A 577 -21.86 15.72 18.94
N ARG A 578 -22.95 16.10 18.29
CA ARG A 578 -24.16 15.29 18.11
C ARG A 578 -24.37 14.99 16.64
N LEU A 579 -25.02 13.87 16.34
CA LEU A 579 -25.26 13.42 14.98
C LEU A 579 -26.75 13.51 14.64
N ALA A 580 -27.07 14.17 13.53
CA ALA A 580 -28.38 14.18 12.91
C ALA A 580 -28.33 13.48 11.56
N VAL A 581 -29.29 12.57 11.31
CA VAL A 581 -29.41 11.84 10.04
C VAL A 581 -30.85 11.85 9.56
N LEU A 582 -31.05 11.92 8.24
CA LEU A 582 -32.39 11.81 7.68
C LEU A 582 -32.89 10.36 7.77
N VAL A 583 -32.05 9.37 7.43
CA VAL A 583 -32.43 7.95 7.47
C VAL A 583 -31.42 7.11 8.27
N ASP A 584 -31.92 6.31 9.22
CA ASP A 584 -31.15 5.28 9.92
C ASP A 584 -31.48 3.88 9.38
N ARG A 585 -30.44 3.18 8.91
CA ARG A 585 -30.54 1.84 8.32
C ARG A 585 -30.16 0.69 9.24
N GLY A 586 -29.60 0.96 10.43
CA GLY A 586 -28.97 -0.06 11.28
C GLY A 586 -27.62 -0.59 10.76
N HIS A 587 -27.25 -1.82 11.16
CA HIS A 587 -26.02 -2.55 10.78
C HIS A 587 -24.71 -1.78 11.05
N ARG A 588 -24.51 -1.38 12.30
CA ARG A 588 -23.33 -0.62 12.74
C ARG A 588 -22.09 -1.51 12.84
N GLU A 589 -20.99 -1.05 12.24
CA GLU A 589 -19.65 -1.57 12.52
C GLU A 589 -18.92 -0.68 13.54
N VAL A 590 -19.20 0.63 13.49
CA VAL A 590 -18.69 1.62 14.43
C VAL A 590 -19.78 1.91 15.47
N PRO A 591 -19.47 1.96 16.78
CA PRO A 591 -20.46 2.18 17.84
C PRO A 591 -20.89 3.66 17.93
N VAL A 592 -21.48 4.19 16.86
CA VAL A 592 -22.02 5.55 16.78
C VAL A 592 -23.54 5.48 16.61
N LYS A 593 -24.25 6.15 17.53
CA LYS A 593 -25.71 6.28 17.50
C LYS A 593 -26.09 7.73 17.18
N PRO A 594 -26.93 7.98 16.16
CA PRO A 594 -27.48 9.31 15.92
C PRO A 594 -28.31 9.80 17.11
N ASN A 595 -28.23 11.11 17.36
CA ASN A 595 -29.04 11.80 18.35
C ASN A 595 -30.42 12.16 17.76
N TYR A 596 -30.42 12.55 16.48
CA TYR A 596 -31.61 13.00 15.76
C TYR A 596 -31.78 12.14 14.51
N ILE A 597 -32.97 11.57 14.33
CA ILE A 597 -33.27 10.65 13.23
C ILE A 597 -34.60 11.06 12.61
N GLY A 598 -34.62 11.22 11.28
CA GLY A 598 -35.86 11.46 10.54
C GLY A 598 -36.71 10.19 10.44
N LYS A 599 -36.14 9.11 9.88
CA LYS A 599 -36.83 7.82 9.71
C LYS A 599 -35.87 6.65 9.94
N SER A 600 -36.28 5.70 10.78
CA SER A 600 -35.55 4.43 10.95
C SER A 600 -36.21 3.35 10.10
N ILE A 601 -35.42 2.60 9.34
CA ILE A 601 -35.94 1.56 8.44
C ILE A 601 -35.32 0.19 8.72
N PRO A 602 -36.11 -0.91 8.69
CA PRO A 602 -35.56 -2.24 8.59
C PRO A 602 -34.99 -2.41 7.18
N SER A 603 -33.67 -2.56 7.05
CA SER A 603 -33.00 -2.79 5.78
C SER A 603 -32.05 -3.99 5.87
N SER A 604 -31.81 -4.67 4.76
CA SER A 604 -30.74 -5.65 4.65
C SER A 604 -29.39 -4.97 4.40
N ALA A 605 -28.29 -5.69 4.56
CA ALA A 605 -26.96 -5.19 4.21
C ALA A 605 -26.85 -4.80 2.72
N LYS A 606 -27.63 -5.45 1.84
CA LYS A 606 -27.60 -5.24 0.38
C LYS A 606 -28.47 -4.07 -0.09
N ASP A 607 -29.47 -3.69 0.69
CA ASP A 607 -30.28 -2.53 0.36
C ASP A 607 -29.44 -1.27 0.47
N ARG A 608 -29.82 -0.23 -0.25
CA ARG A 608 -29.20 1.09 -0.25
C ARG A 608 -30.29 2.14 -0.19
N VAL A 609 -30.03 3.23 0.53
CA VAL A 609 -30.91 4.40 0.55
C VAL A 609 -30.18 5.53 -0.13
N ARG A 610 -30.84 6.19 -1.09
CA ARG A 610 -30.34 7.40 -1.73
C ARG A 610 -31.33 8.52 -1.46
N VAL A 611 -30.83 9.62 -0.93
CA VAL A 611 -31.59 10.83 -0.69
C VAL A 611 -31.30 11.79 -1.84
N LYS A 612 -32.35 12.14 -2.59
CA LYS A 612 -32.29 13.17 -3.62
C LYS A 612 -32.95 14.42 -3.07
N LEU A 613 -32.20 15.52 -3.05
CA LEU A 613 -32.70 16.83 -2.65
C LEU A 613 -32.58 17.79 -3.83
N ARG A 614 -33.59 18.61 -4.01
CA ARG A 614 -33.62 19.68 -4.99
C ARG A 614 -32.57 20.72 -4.62
N GLY A 615 -31.59 20.91 -5.51
CA GLY A 615 -30.73 22.10 -5.51
C GLY A 615 -31.49 23.32 -6.05
N LEU A 616 -30.97 24.53 -5.80
CA LEU A 616 -31.63 25.79 -6.20
C LEU A 616 -31.92 25.91 -7.72
N ASP A 617 -31.33 25.07 -8.58
CA ASP A 617 -31.38 25.19 -10.06
C ASP A 617 -31.83 23.92 -10.84
N ARG A 618 -32.62 22.97 -10.29
CA ARG A 618 -33.13 21.79 -11.07
C ARG A 618 -34.58 21.36 -10.79
N GLU A 619 -35.17 20.59 -11.72
CA GLU A 619 -36.56 20.07 -11.71
C GLU A 619 -36.80 18.80 -10.85
N GLU A 620 -35.80 18.27 -10.14
CA GLU A 620 -35.97 17.05 -9.34
C GLU A 620 -36.76 17.31 -8.03
N ARG A 621 -37.68 16.40 -7.67
CA ARG A 621 -38.43 16.44 -6.40
C ARG A 621 -37.60 15.83 -5.27
N ASP A 622 -37.78 16.35 -4.06
CA ASP A 622 -37.14 15.76 -2.88
C ASP A 622 -37.72 14.36 -2.63
N GLN A 623 -36.85 13.35 -2.55
CA GLN A 623 -37.28 11.98 -2.27
C GLN A 623 -36.14 11.16 -1.65
N ALA A 624 -36.48 10.26 -0.74
CA ALA A 624 -35.58 9.21 -0.27
C ALA A 624 -36.08 7.87 -0.84
N ILE A 625 -35.21 7.15 -1.54
CA ILE A 625 -35.55 5.87 -2.17
C ILE A 625 -34.69 4.75 -1.62
N ILE A 626 -35.25 3.55 -1.50
CA ILE A 626 -34.50 2.32 -1.23
C ILE A 626 -34.43 1.45 -2.49
N TYR A 627 -33.24 0.94 -2.78
CA TYR A 627 -33.00 0.04 -3.90
C TYR A 627 -31.95 -1.00 -3.55
N THR A 628 -31.87 -2.06 -4.34
CA THR A 628 -30.85 -3.11 -4.21
C THR A 628 -29.94 -3.08 -5.43
N ILE A 629 -28.62 -3.03 -5.20
CA ILE A 629 -27.63 -3.10 -6.29
C ILE A 629 -27.59 -4.54 -6.82
N VAL A 630 -27.64 -4.70 -8.14
CA VAL A 630 -27.59 -5.99 -8.84
C VAL A 630 -26.45 -6.06 -9.85
N ASN A 631 -26.09 -7.28 -10.22
CA ASN A 631 -25.05 -7.54 -11.23
C ASN A 631 -25.62 -7.46 -12.64
N PRO A 632 -24.93 -6.76 -13.57
CA PRO A 632 -25.38 -6.63 -14.95
C PRO A 632 -25.48 -7.99 -15.69
N ALA A 633 -24.66 -8.98 -15.33
CA ALA A 633 -24.69 -10.30 -15.98
C ALA A 633 -25.91 -11.17 -15.63
N ARG A 634 -26.62 -10.90 -14.51
CA ARG A 634 -27.77 -11.72 -14.08
C ARG A 634 -29.06 -11.37 -14.81
N ASP A 635 -29.19 -10.18 -15.40
CA ASP A 635 -30.43 -9.74 -16.07
C ASP A 635 -30.47 -9.98 -17.59
N ALA A 636 -29.35 -10.31 -18.24
CA ALA A 636 -29.39 -10.76 -19.63
C ALA A 636 -30.19 -12.07 -19.80
N GLN A 637 -30.28 -12.88 -18.73
CA GLN A 637 -31.11 -14.09 -18.69
C GLN A 637 -32.55 -13.83 -18.20
N SER A 638 -32.83 -12.72 -17.51
CA SER A 638 -34.18 -12.41 -17.01
C SER A 638 -35.04 -11.64 -18.02
N LEU A 639 -34.39 -10.89 -18.94
CA LEU A 639 -35.06 -10.11 -19.97
C LEU A 639 -35.37 -10.89 -21.26
N SER A 640 -34.75 -12.05 -21.48
CA SER A 640 -35.04 -12.93 -22.64
C SER A 640 -36.17 -13.94 -22.40
N GLY A 641 -36.71 -14.02 -21.17
CA GLY A 641 -37.74 -14.99 -20.78
C GLY A 641 -39.19 -14.48 -20.81
N LYS A 642 -39.45 -13.25 -21.27
CA LYS A 642 -40.80 -12.63 -21.25
C LYS A 642 -41.41 -12.26 -22.61
N GLU A 643 -40.87 -12.79 -23.70
CA GLU A 643 -41.54 -12.80 -25.00
C GLU A 643 -41.61 -14.24 -25.54
N LYS A 644 -42.56 -15.02 -25.03
CA LYS A 644 -43.23 -16.15 -25.71
C LYS A 644 -44.21 -16.82 -24.74
N THR A 645 -45.39 -16.22 -24.62
CA THR A 645 -46.67 -16.91 -24.44
C THR A 645 -47.74 -16.06 -25.07
#